data_AF-A0A329IWP1-F1
#
_entry.id   AF-A0A329IWP1-F1
#
_cell.length_a   1.000
_cell.length_b   1.000
_cell.length_c   1.000
_cell.angle_alpha   90.00
_cell.angle_beta   90.00
_cell.angle_gamma   90.00
#
_symmetry.space_group_name_H-M   'P 1'
#
loop_
_entity.id
_entity.type
_entity.pdbx_description
1 polymer ?
#
loop_
_entity_poly.entity_id
_entity_poly.type
_entity_poly.pdbx_seq_one_letter_code
_entity_poly.pdbx_strand_id
1 'polypeptide(L)'
;MECVQTQPPNGKSVLLVVDDYPENLVTMRAVLQRQDWEIVTASSGMEALGLLLDVDVDLVLLDVQMPEMDGFEVARLMRGSQRTRLTPIIFLTANEQSRDAVHKGYASGAVDYLFKPFDPNILKPKVQALLEQQSNRRALQKLSRELESARAFNASVLANVAEGILVVKEDGVISFANPAICRLLGMTDGELRGTGLSRYLQEPAISEWTDSGFYHHYRRADTYRVHDAILRTPEGRQVPVALSCAPLPDEQKAMVLSVLDMSVVRDLYSQLEQQAVTDSLTGLLNRRGFYQTVEGMLVRNENAGKYLVVLYLDLDGFKHVNDSLGHDAGDQVLVWVAEQLKESLRPYDVLARMGGDEFVVVIDGLDFPEHAAKVAEKLIDRISVRRHVDGVEATLGVSIGIAVYPDCGPHLDGLLRASDIAMYEAKRAGRHQYRFYDQYMNGRARSRLMLEESVRTAIEGKDFSIVYQPQINVVTGRTRGFEALLRWNHPDAGDVPSSLFIPLLEETRLINKLGGWIYEQGAAQRQQWASVFPDDLVVSVSVSPAQFSMPNLAAELQRAIQIHNLKPRQLEVEITEPSLVHNLVHSRKQLQSLHDIGVRVSLDDFGAGDSSLAHLRNLDLDTLKIDRHFIGGMMSSPRDLAVARSIIDMCRLLSIEVIAEGVETLEQYQWLVDNGCEIIQGFLLAHPLTPQEALRFVEPVTLPSRHPLLSED
;
A
#
# COMPACT_ATOMS: atom_id res chain seq x y z
N MET A 1 27.31 -48.35 31.02
CA MET A 1 27.11 -49.64 31.73
C MET A 1 26.18 -49.36 32.90
N GLU A 2 24.88 -49.41 32.64
CA GLU A 2 23.84 -49.28 33.66
C GLU A 2 23.58 -50.67 34.23
N CYS A 3 23.95 -50.89 35.50
CA CYS A 3 23.58 -52.11 36.20
C CYS A 3 22.09 -52.04 36.55
N VAL A 4 21.30 -52.85 35.87
CA VAL A 4 19.88 -53.08 36.13
C VAL A 4 19.71 -53.52 37.60
N GLN A 5 19.08 -52.67 38.42
CA GLN A 5 18.65 -53.04 39.76
C GLN A 5 17.43 -53.95 39.66
N THR A 6 17.64 -55.26 39.77
CA THR A 6 16.58 -56.27 39.86
C THR A 6 15.87 -56.16 41.21
N GLN A 7 14.65 -55.61 41.24
CA GLN A 7 13.76 -55.75 42.39
C GLN A 7 13.31 -57.21 42.54
N PRO A 8 13.25 -57.77 43.76
CA PRO A 8 12.65 -59.08 43.96
C PRO A 8 11.14 -59.04 43.64
N PRO A 9 10.59 -60.05 42.96
CA PRO A 9 9.25 -60.05 42.33
C PRO A 9 8.07 -60.15 43.32
N ASN A 10 8.31 -60.24 44.62
CA ASN A 10 7.29 -60.17 45.67
C ASN A 10 7.78 -59.11 46.65
N GLY A 11 6.94 -58.15 47.06
CA GLY A 11 7.27 -57.06 48.00
C GLY A 11 7.61 -57.50 49.43
N LYS A 12 8.33 -58.61 49.59
CA LYS A 12 8.82 -59.15 50.84
C LYS A 12 10.16 -58.52 51.18
N SER A 13 10.36 -58.18 52.44
CA SER A 13 11.65 -57.70 52.92
C SER A 13 12.62 -58.86 53.07
N VAL A 14 13.84 -58.71 52.55
CA VAL A 14 14.87 -59.76 52.59
C VAL A 14 15.71 -59.59 53.85
N LEU A 15 15.67 -60.58 54.73
CA LEU A 15 16.45 -60.65 55.97
C LEU A 15 17.57 -61.67 55.82
N LEU A 16 18.82 -61.24 56.00
CA LEU A 16 19.96 -62.16 56.05
C LEU A 16 20.27 -62.51 57.50
N VAL A 17 20.28 -63.79 57.84
CA VAL A 17 20.70 -64.30 59.14
C VAL A 17 22.02 -65.04 58.99
N VAL A 18 23.02 -64.64 59.75
CA VAL A 18 24.38 -65.19 59.67
C VAL A 18 24.77 -65.74 61.03
N ASP A 19 25.08 -67.03 61.08
CA ASP A 19 25.44 -67.77 62.30
C ASP A 19 26.22 -69.03 61.91
N ASP A 20 27.28 -69.37 62.65
CA ASP A 20 28.12 -70.54 62.37
C ASP A 20 27.49 -71.86 62.82
N TYR A 21 26.51 -71.81 63.72
CA TYR A 21 25.77 -72.99 64.18
C TYR A 21 24.48 -73.21 63.36
N PRO A 22 24.35 -74.36 62.66
CA PRO A 22 23.14 -74.67 61.89
C PRO A 22 21.85 -74.68 62.72
N GLU A 23 21.94 -75.03 64.01
CA GLU A 23 20.81 -75.05 64.96
C GLU A 23 20.24 -73.64 65.20
N ASN A 24 21.11 -72.62 65.28
CA ASN A 24 20.71 -71.23 65.46
C ASN A 24 20.01 -70.69 64.21
N LEU A 25 20.52 -71.02 63.02
CA LEU A 25 19.90 -70.63 61.73
C LEU A 25 18.49 -71.20 61.58
N VAL A 26 18.29 -72.49 61.92
CA VAL A 26 16.97 -73.14 61.88
C VAL A 26 16.01 -72.49 62.88
N THR A 27 16.49 -72.20 64.10
CA THR A 27 15.70 -71.55 65.15
C THR A 27 15.30 -70.13 64.74
N MET A 28 16.24 -69.35 64.24
CA MET A 28 16.00 -67.97 63.82
C MET A 28 15.01 -67.91 62.65
N ARG A 29 15.16 -68.83 61.69
CA ARG A 29 14.23 -68.96 60.56
C ARG A 29 12.83 -69.31 61.04
N ALA A 30 12.68 -70.21 62.01
CA ALA A 30 11.38 -70.58 62.58
C ALA A 30 10.75 -69.43 63.39
N VAL A 31 11.55 -68.72 64.20
CA VAL A 31 11.06 -67.58 64.99
C VAL A 31 10.61 -66.46 64.05
N LEU A 32 11.42 -66.07 63.09
CA LEU A 32 11.17 -64.92 62.22
C LEU A 32 10.25 -65.24 61.03
N GLN A 33 9.77 -66.49 60.92
CA GLN A 33 8.91 -66.90 59.82
C GLN A 33 7.64 -66.04 59.76
N ARG A 34 7.53 -65.25 58.69
CA ARG A 34 6.39 -64.38 58.38
C ARG A 34 6.13 -64.42 56.88
N GLN A 35 4.90 -64.13 56.47
CA GLN A 35 4.54 -64.12 55.05
C GLN A 35 5.24 -62.99 54.27
N ASP A 36 5.56 -61.89 54.96
CA ASP A 36 6.10 -60.65 54.38
C ASP A 36 7.64 -60.58 54.42
N TRP A 37 8.31 -61.57 55.01
CA TRP A 37 9.77 -61.63 55.11
C TRP A 37 10.32 -62.83 54.36
N GLU A 38 11.38 -62.60 53.60
CA GLU A 38 12.19 -63.65 52.99
C GLU A 38 13.47 -63.80 53.80
N ILE A 39 13.66 -64.96 54.43
CA ILE A 39 14.79 -65.22 55.31
C ILE A 39 15.85 -66.00 54.53
N VAL A 40 16.98 -65.35 54.29
CA VAL A 40 18.18 -65.96 53.72
C VAL A 40 19.14 -66.25 54.87
N THR A 41 19.78 -67.42 54.85
CA THR A 41 20.69 -67.85 55.92
C THR A 41 22.09 -68.08 55.36
N ALA A 42 23.12 -67.68 56.11
CA ALA A 42 24.52 -67.98 55.83
C ALA A 42 25.17 -68.62 57.05
N SER A 43 26.02 -69.61 56.80
CA SER A 43 26.77 -70.38 57.80
C SER A 43 28.15 -69.80 58.12
N SER A 44 28.57 -68.75 57.42
CA SER A 44 29.85 -68.07 57.63
C SER A 44 29.82 -66.61 57.17
N GLY A 45 30.77 -65.80 57.64
CA GLY A 45 30.95 -64.43 57.19
C GLY A 45 31.28 -64.30 55.69
N MET A 46 32.05 -65.24 55.13
CA MET A 46 32.37 -65.28 53.70
C MET A 46 31.13 -65.59 52.84
N GLU A 47 30.31 -66.56 53.25
CA GLU A 47 29.06 -66.87 52.57
C GLU A 47 28.08 -65.69 52.63
N ALA A 48 27.99 -65.01 53.78
CA ALA A 48 27.16 -63.81 53.94
C ALA A 48 27.57 -62.67 52.99
N LEU A 49 28.87 -62.41 52.85
CA LEU A 49 29.38 -61.41 51.90
C LEU A 49 29.12 -61.80 50.45
N GLY A 50 29.22 -63.09 50.11
CA GLY A 50 28.84 -63.60 48.79
C GLY A 50 27.37 -63.34 48.48
N LEU A 51 26.47 -63.68 49.41
CA LEU A 51 25.03 -63.44 49.26
C LEU A 51 24.68 -61.95 49.14
N LEU A 52 25.41 -61.07 49.83
CA LEU A 52 25.23 -59.62 49.74
C LEU A 52 25.67 -59.02 48.39
N LEU A 53 26.42 -59.76 47.58
CA LEU A 53 26.72 -59.39 46.19
C LEU A 53 25.61 -59.81 45.22
N ASP A 54 24.91 -60.89 45.53
CA ASP A 54 23.89 -61.46 44.64
C ASP A 54 22.48 -60.95 44.97
N VAL A 55 22.18 -60.68 46.24
CA VAL A 55 20.84 -60.35 46.73
C VAL A 55 20.82 -59.00 47.45
N ASP A 56 19.79 -58.18 47.19
CA ASP A 56 19.56 -56.94 47.93
C ASP A 56 18.90 -57.23 49.27
N VAL A 57 19.72 -57.24 50.32
CA VAL A 57 19.29 -57.49 51.70
C VAL A 57 18.83 -56.19 52.37
N ASP A 58 17.70 -56.27 53.09
CA ASP A 58 17.08 -55.13 53.79
C ASP A 58 17.54 -54.99 55.24
N LEU A 59 17.88 -56.10 55.89
CA LEU A 59 18.42 -56.14 57.26
C LEU A 59 19.33 -57.36 57.42
N VAL A 60 20.42 -57.21 58.17
CA VAL A 60 21.31 -58.33 58.52
C VAL A 60 21.26 -58.60 60.01
N LEU A 61 20.95 -59.83 60.40
CA LEU A 61 21.21 -60.38 61.74
C LEU A 61 22.53 -61.13 61.67
N LEU A 62 23.52 -60.67 62.43
CA LEU A 62 24.90 -61.13 62.28
C LEU A 62 25.43 -61.61 63.62
N ASP A 63 25.83 -62.87 63.71
CA ASP A 63 26.59 -63.33 64.86
C ASP A 63 27.96 -62.64 64.93
N VAL A 64 28.36 -62.27 66.13
CA VAL A 64 29.66 -61.65 66.40
C VAL A 64 30.77 -62.68 66.41
N GLN A 65 30.53 -63.88 66.96
CA GLN A 65 31.55 -64.91 67.14
C GLN A 65 31.39 -65.99 66.07
N MET A 66 32.20 -65.92 65.01
CA MET A 66 32.21 -66.92 63.94
C MET A 66 33.66 -67.31 63.59
N PRO A 67 33.91 -68.55 63.10
CA PRO A 67 35.22 -69.00 62.66
C PRO A 67 35.71 -68.21 61.43
N GLU A 68 37.03 -68.06 61.30
CA GLU A 68 37.74 -67.40 60.19
C GLU A 68 37.52 -65.88 60.09
N MET A 69 36.28 -65.42 60.07
CA MET A 69 35.90 -64.00 59.95
C MET A 69 34.81 -63.68 60.98
N ASP A 70 35.10 -62.75 61.89
CA ASP A 70 34.15 -62.33 62.91
C ASP A 70 33.06 -61.39 62.35
N GLY A 71 31.96 -61.23 63.09
CA GLY A 71 30.86 -60.36 62.65
C GLY A 71 31.26 -58.89 62.50
N PHE A 72 32.28 -58.42 63.23
CA PHE A 72 32.74 -57.03 63.12
C PHE A 72 33.48 -56.78 61.80
N GLU A 73 34.25 -57.76 61.33
CA GLU A 73 34.95 -57.72 60.05
C GLU A 73 33.97 -57.73 58.87
N VAL A 74 32.94 -58.57 58.92
CA VAL A 74 31.83 -58.58 57.95
C VAL A 74 31.13 -57.21 57.90
N ALA A 75 30.78 -56.64 59.05
CA ALA A 75 30.14 -55.32 59.11
C ALA A 75 31.05 -54.21 58.54
N ARG A 76 32.36 -54.24 58.80
CA ARG A 76 33.31 -53.28 58.24
C ARG A 76 33.35 -53.35 56.71
N LEU A 77 33.35 -54.57 56.16
CA LEU A 77 33.33 -54.79 54.71
C LEU A 77 32.01 -54.32 54.08
N MET A 78 30.87 -54.56 54.74
CA MET A 78 29.58 -54.01 54.31
C MET A 78 29.58 -52.48 54.27
N ARG A 79 30.17 -51.82 55.27
CA ARG A 79 30.29 -50.36 55.32
C ARG A 79 31.21 -49.79 54.24
N GLY A 80 32.12 -50.60 53.69
CA GLY A 80 32.98 -50.23 52.57
C GLY A 80 32.31 -50.29 51.19
N SER A 81 31.20 -51.01 51.04
CA SER A 81 30.50 -51.18 49.75
C SER A 81 29.38 -50.15 49.55
N GLN A 82 29.30 -49.51 48.37
CA GLN A 82 28.21 -48.57 48.06
C GLN A 82 26.82 -49.21 48.13
N ARG A 83 26.72 -50.53 47.91
CA ARG A 83 25.46 -51.27 47.90
C ARG A 83 24.93 -51.57 49.30
N THR A 84 25.82 -51.92 50.24
CA THR A 84 25.44 -52.44 51.58
C THR A 84 25.80 -51.51 52.72
N ARG A 85 26.49 -50.38 52.45
CA ARG A 85 26.91 -49.41 53.47
C ARG A 85 25.77 -48.85 54.30
N LEU A 86 24.59 -48.77 53.72
CA LEU A 86 23.41 -48.25 54.41
C LEU A 86 22.49 -49.35 54.95
N THR A 87 22.77 -50.63 54.71
CA THR A 87 21.94 -51.73 55.21
C THR A 87 22.08 -51.84 56.73
N PRO A 88 20.97 -51.82 57.48
CA PRO A 88 21.01 -51.96 58.94
C PRO A 88 21.54 -53.34 59.34
N ILE A 89 22.29 -53.39 60.44
CA ILE A 89 22.89 -54.61 60.99
C ILE A 89 22.48 -54.70 62.46
N ILE A 90 21.94 -55.83 62.88
CA ILE A 90 21.76 -56.20 64.30
C ILE A 90 22.79 -57.28 64.64
N PHE A 91 23.61 -57.03 65.63
CA PHE A 91 24.55 -58.03 66.12
C PHE A 91 23.89 -58.97 67.12
N LEU A 92 24.16 -60.26 66.98
CA LEU A 92 23.79 -61.30 67.93
C LEU A 92 25.04 -61.69 68.73
N THR A 93 24.97 -61.69 70.06
CA THR A 93 26.15 -61.98 70.91
C THR A 93 25.79 -62.84 72.12
N ALA A 94 26.70 -63.73 72.55
CA ALA A 94 26.46 -64.68 73.64
C ALA A 94 26.86 -64.16 75.04
N ASN A 95 27.48 -62.98 75.16
CA ASN A 95 28.14 -62.54 76.41
C ASN A 95 27.60 -61.20 76.93
N GLU A 96 26.99 -61.18 78.11
CA GLU A 96 26.40 -59.96 78.73
C GLU A 96 27.44 -59.01 79.36
N GLN A 97 28.70 -59.42 79.56
CA GLN A 97 29.58 -58.76 80.55
C GLN A 97 30.78 -57.96 80.02
N SER A 98 30.82 -57.49 78.77
CA SER A 98 31.86 -56.51 78.37
C SER A 98 31.29 -55.31 77.63
N ARG A 99 31.30 -54.14 78.30
CA ARG A 99 31.03 -52.83 77.70
C ARG A 99 31.86 -52.60 76.43
N ASP A 100 33.06 -53.18 76.36
CA ASP A 100 34.01 -53.03 75.27
C ASP A 100 33.54 -53.66 73.94
N ALA A 101 32.77 -54.76 74.01
CA ALA A 101 32.21 -55.43 72.84
C ALA A 101 31.04 -54.62 72.22
N VAL A 102 30.22 -54.00 73.07
CA VAL A 102 29.12 -53.12 72.64
C VAL A 102 29.67 -51.83 72.03
N HIS A 103 30.70 -51.23 72.63
CA HIS A 103 31.38 -50.05 72.09
C HIS A 103 32.06 -50.31 70.74
N LYS A 104 32.75 -51.45 70.59
CA LYS A 104 33.39 -51.83 69.31
C LYS A 104 32.37 -52.01 68.20
N GLY A 105 31.25 -52.65 68.44
CA GLY A 105 30.30 -52.87 67.37
C GLY A 105 29.55 -51.60 66.92
N TYR A 106 29.21 -50.67 67.83
CA TYR A 106 28.61 -49.40 67.41
C TYR A 106 29.62 -48.60 66.59
N ALA A 107 30.91 -48.67 66.94
CA ALA A 107 31.99 -48.11 66.13
C ALA A 107 32.16 -48.82 64.77
N SER A 108 31.84 -50.11 64.68
CA SER A 108 31.79 -50.89 63.43
C SER A 108 30.50 -50.69 62.62
N GLY A 109 29.54 -49.91 63.12
CA GLY A 109 28.38 -49.42 62.38
C GLY A 109 27.10 -50.26 62.48
N ALA A 110 26.92 -51.08 63.51
CA ALA A 110 25.64 -51.73 63.76
C ALA A 110 24.61 -50.77 64.38
N VAL A 111 23.35 -51.07 64.10
CA VAL A 111 22.20 -50.25 64.52
C VAL A 111 21.67 -50.71 65.88
N ASP A 112 21.80 -52.00 66.21
CA ASP A 112 21.30 -52.57 67.47
C ASP A 112 22.04 -53.87 67.86
N TYR A 113 21.85 -54.34 69.10
CA TYR A 113 22.42 -55.59 69.65
C TYR A 113 21.37 -56.45 70.33
N LEU A 114 21.50 -57.77 70.20
CA LEU A 114 20.70 -58.74 70.93
C LEU A 114 21.56 -59.85 71.54
N PHE A 115 21.24 -60.22 72.78
CA PHE A 115 21.96 -61.23 73.55
C PHE A 115 21.28 -62.60 73.41
N LYS A 116 22.07 -63.66 73.21
CA LYS A 116 21.60 -65.05 73.19
C LYS A 116 21.56 -65.62 74.62
N PRO A 117 20.47 -66.28 75.07
CA PRO A 117 19.22 -66.52 74.34
C PRO A 117 18.33 -65.26 74.31
N PHE A 118 17.83 -64.90 73.12
CA PHE A 118 16.99 -63.71 72.92
C PHE A 118 15.50 -64.05 73.05
N ASP A 119 14.70 -63.12 73.58
CA ASP A 119 13.24 -63.25 73.63
C ASP A 119 12.62 -63.02 72.23
N PRO A 120 11.90 -64.02 71.66
CA PRO A 120 11.19 -63.87 70.40
C PRO A 120 10.24 -62.66 70.34
N ASN A 121 9.68 -62.25 71.49
CA ASN A 121 8.78 -61.09 71.61
C ASN A 121 9.51 -59.75 71.50
N ILE A 122 10.84 -59.71 71.64
CA ILE A 122 11.67 -58.51 71.51
C ILE A 122 12.35 -58.45 70.14
N LEU A 123 12.84 -59.59 69.65
CA LEU A 123 13.51 -59.68 68.36
C LEU A 123 12.58 -59.31 67.20
N LYS A 124 11.35 -59.85 67.17
CA LYS A 124 10.40 -59.62 66.07
C LYS A 124 10.03 -58.14 65.88
N PRO A 125 9.61 -57.38 66.92
CA PRO A 125 9.29 -55.97 66.76
C PRO A 125 10.50 -55.12 66.34
N LYS A 126 11.71 -55.43 66.82
CA LYS A 126 12.93 -54.72 66.44
C LYS A 126 13.28 -54.90 64.97
N VAL A 127 13.23 -56.15 64.49
CA VAL A 127 13.41 -56.47 63.07
C VAL A 127 12.37 -55.75 62.22
N GLN A 128 11.09 -55.77 62.63
CA GLN A 128 10.02 -55.09 61.94
C GLN A 128 10.26 -53.58 61.82
N ALA A 129 10.57 -52.89 62.92
CA ALA A 129 10.78 -51.45 62.93
C ALA A 129 11.93 -51.01 62.00
N LEU A 130 13.04 -51.77 61.98
CA LEU A 130 14.19 -51.47 61.12
C LEU A 130 13.89 -51.73 59.64
N LEU A 131 13.13 -52.78 59.33
CA LEU A 131 12.69 -53.06 57.96
C LEU A 131 11.73 -51.98 57.44
N GLU A 132 10.77 -51.52 58.27
CA GLU A 132 9.87 -50.42 57.92
C GLU A 132 10.65 -49.11 57.67
N GLN A 133 11.62 -48.78 58.52
CA GLN A 133 12.49 -47.62 58.34
C GLN A 133 13.31 -47.70 57.06
N GLN A 134 13.84 -48.89 56.74
CA GLN A 134 14.60 -49.14 55.52
C GLN A 134 13.76 -48.96 54.25
N SER A 135 12.53 -49.49 54.28
CA SER A 135 11.56 -49.37 53.19
C SER A 135 11.20 -47.91 52.92
N ASN A 136 10.84 -47.15 53.98
CA ASN A 136 10.51 -45.72 53.87
C ASN A 136 11.67 -44.89 53.28
N ARG A 137 12.91 -45.17 53.70
CA ARG A 137 14.08 -44.46 53.17
C ARG A 137 14.28 -44.72 51.68
N ARG A 138 14.15 -45.98 51.22
CA ARG A 138 14.26 -46.30 49.80
C ARG A 138 13.13 -45.66 48.98
N ALA A 139 11.91 -45.65 49.50
CA ALA A 139 10.77 -45.00 48.86
C ALA A 139 11.01 -43.49 48.66
N LEU A 140 11.52 -42.79 49.68
CA LEU A 140 11.87 -41.37 49.58
C LEU A 140 12.98 -41.10 48.55
N GLN A 141 14.03 -41.92 48.52
CA GLN A 141 15.09 -41.78 47.51
C GLN A 141 14.58 -42.02 46.09
N LYS A 142 13.68 -42.99 45.90
CA LYS A 142 13.04 -43.25 44.61
C LYS A 142 12.20 -42.07 44.16
N LEU A 143 11.32 -41.56 45.04
CA LEU A 143 10.46 -40.41 44.72
C LEU A 143 11.28 -39.15 44.39
N SER A 144 12.36 -38.89 45.12
CA SER A 144 13.25 -37.76 44.84
C SER A 144 13.89 -37.86 43.45
N ARG A 145 14.35 -39.04 43.06
CA ARG A 145 14.92 -39.30 41.73
C ARG A 145 13.86 -39.16 40.63
N GLU A 146 12.66 -39.68 40.86
CA GLU A 146 11.54 -39.54 39.92
C GLU A 146 11.16 -38.07 39.73
N LEU A 147 11.13 -37.28 40.81
CA LEU A 147 10.85 -35.85 40.74
C LEU A 147 11.93 -35.07 39.99
N GLU A 148 13.20 -35.36 40.24
CA GLU A 148 14.32 -34.74 39.52
C GLU A 148 14.29 -35.10 38.03
N SER A 149 14.03 -36.37 37.71
CA SER A 149 13.88 -36.84 36.33
C SER A 149 12.71 -36.16 35.63
N ALA A 150 11.54 -36.07 36.27
CA ALA A 150 10.37 -35.39 35.73
C ALA A 150 10.62 -33.89 35.51
N ARG A 151 11.32 -33.22 36.44
CA ARG A 151 11.72 -31.80 36.28
C ARG A 151 12.67 -31.60 35.11
N ALA A 152 13.70 -32.44 35.00
CA ALA A 152 14.66 -32.38 33.90
C ALA A 152 13.98 -32.65 32.55
N PHE A 153 13.09 -33.63 32.50
CA PHE A 153 12.29 -33.93 31.31
C PHE A 153 11.44 -32.73 30.89
N ASN A 154 10.65 -32.15 31.80
CA ASN A 154 9.81 -30.99 31.50
C ASN A 154 10.62 -29.77 31.03
N ALA A 155 11.77 -29.50 31.65
CA ALA A 155 12.66 -28.43 31.22
C ALA A 155 13.22 -28.67 29.80
N SER A 156 13.57 -29.92 29.49
CA SER A 156 14.04 -30.30 28.15
C SER A 156 12.95 -30.17 27.08
N VAL A 157 11.71 -30.56 27.39
CA VAL A 157 10.56 -30.36 26.51
C VAL A 157 10.40 -28.87 26.20
N LEU A 158 10.33 -28.01 27.22
CA LEU A 158 10.17 -26.56 27.03
C LEU A 158 11.32 -25.90 26.26
N ALA A 159 12.54 -26.43 26.38
CA ALA A 159 13.72 -25.93 25.67
C ALA A 159 13.72 -26.27 24.17
N ASN A 160 13.13 -27.40 23.80
CA ASN A 160 13.09 -27.91 22.43
C ASN A 160 11.80 -27.55 21.66
N VAL A 161 10.80 -26.98 22.32
CA VAL A 161 9.59 -26.46 21.65
C VAL A 161 9.97 -25.28 20.75
N ALA A 162 9.46 -25.30 19.52
CA ALA A 162 9.68 -24.24 18.53
C ALA A 162 8.87 -22.97 18.83
N GLU A 163 7.70 -23.12 19.46
CA GLU A 163 6.86 -22.00 19.91
C GLU A 163 7.48 -21.27 21.11
N GLY A 164 7.39 -19.94 21.09
CA GLY A 164 7.71 -19.11 22.23
C GLY A 164 6.69 -19.33 23.35
N ILE A 165 7.15 -19.66 24.55
CA ILE A 165 6.28 -19.83 25.72
C ILE A 165 6.65 -18.78 26.76
N LEU A 166 5.66 -18.01 27.19
CA LEU A 166 5.75 -17.06 28.29
C LEU A 166 4.77 -17.46 29.39
N VAL A 167 5.17 -17.25 30.64
CA VAL A 167 4.22 -17.22 31.76
C VAL A 167 4.15 -15.80 32.27
N VAL A 168 2.92 -15.28 32.35
CA VAL A 168 2.63 -13.91 32.75
C VAL A 168 1.73 -13.95 33.99
N LYS A 169 2.05 -13.15 35.00
CA LYS A 169 1.26 -13.04 36.22
C LYS A 169 -0.02 -12.24 35.99
N GLU A 170 -0.92 -12.25 36.97
CA GLU A 170 -2.15 -11.45 36.96
C GLU A 170 -1.90 -9.95 36.70
N ASP A 171 -0.75 -9.41 37.10
CA ASP A 171 -0.34 -8.01 36.92
C ASP A 171 0.33 -7.69 35.57
N GLY A 172 0.46 -8.69 34.68
CA GLY A 172 1.07 -8.52 33.36
C GLY A 172 2.58 -8.67 33.35
N VAL A 173 3.20 -9.03 34.48
CA VAL A 173 4.64 -9.23 34.60
C VAL A 173 5.03 -10.64 34.16
N ILE A 174 6.04 -10.74 33.31
CA ILE A 174 6.60 -12.00 32.82
C ILE A 174 7.36 -12.69 33.95
N SER A 175 6.98 -13.91 34.29
CA SER A 175 7.66 -14.76 35.28
C SER A 175 8.55 -15.84 34.69
N PHE A 176 8.31 -16.23 33.43
CA PHE A 176 9.08 -17.26 32.74
C PHE A 176 9.08 -17.01 31.23
N ALA A 177 10.23 -17.25 30.59
CA ALA A 177 10.38 -17.29 29.15
C ALA A 177 11.18 -18.54 28.74
N ASN A 178 10.70 -19.26 27.74
CA ASN A 178 11.47 -20.36 27.16
C ASN A 178 12.55 -19.86 26.17
N PRO A 179 13.51 -20.70 25.77
CA PRO A 179 14.54 -20.29 24.81
C PRO A 179 14.00 -19.83 23.45
N ALA A 180 12.84 -20.32 23.01
CA ALA A 180 12.26 -19.92 21.72
C ALA A 180 11.78 -18.47 21.71
N ILE A 181 11.07 -18.00 22.75
CA ILE A 181 10.65 -16.60 22.83
C ILE A 181 11.85 -15.65 23.02
N CYS A 182 12.87 -16.10 23.77
CA CYS A 182 14.13 -15.39 23.91
C CYS A 182 14.80 -15.14 22.55
N ARG A 183 14.89 -16.17 21.69
CA ARG A 183 15.41 -16.01 20.32
C ARG A 183 14.54 -15.10 19.45
N LEU A 184 13.22 -15.21 19.55
CA LEU A 184 12.26 -14.43 18.77
C LEU A 184 12.35 -12.92 19.10
N LEU A 185 12.51 -12.58 20.37
CA LEU A 185 12.65 -11.19 20.84
C LEU A 185 14.10 -10.69 20.85
N GLY A 186 15.10 -11.57 20.65
CA GLY A 186 16.52 -11.22 20.72
C GLY A 186 17.03 -10.96 22.15
N MET A 187 16.36 -11.49 23.17
CA MET A 187 16.62 -11.22 24.58
C MET A 187 16.92 -12.50 25.36
N THR A 188 17.53 -12.36 26.53
CA THR A 188 17.71 -13.46 27.49
C THR A 188 16.53 -13.58 28.44
N ASP A 189 16.32 -14.77 29.02
CA ASP A 189 15.26 -15.02 30.02
C ASP A 189 15.40 -14.08 31.25
N GLY A 190 16.63 -13.73 31.63
CA GLY A 190 16.89 -12.80 32.72
C GLY A 190 16.44 -11.36 32.43
N GLU A 191 16.45 -10.92 31.17
CA GLU A 191 16.00 -9.59 30.75
C GLU A 191 14.48 -9.52 30.56
N LEU A 192 13.86 -10.64 30.17
CA LEU A 192 12.40 -10.73 30.03
C LEU A 192 11.71 -10.86 31.39
N ARG A 193 12.26 -11.63 32.32
CA ARG A 193 11.65 -11.81 33.65
C ARG A 193 11.57 -10.49 34.42
N GLY A 194 10.41 -10.23 35.00
CA GLY A 194 10.16 -9.01 35.78
C GLY A 194 9.77 -7.80 34.93
N THR A 195 9.70 -7.93 33.60
CA THR A 195 9.18 -6.88 32.71
C THR A 195 7.72 -7.16 32.33
N GLY A 196 7.00 -6.12 31.93
CA GLY A 196 5.60 -6.22 31.52
C GLY A 196 5.44 -6.65 30.05
N LEU A 197 4.48 -7.52 29.78
CA LEU A 197 4.18 -7.99 28.41
C LEU A 197 3.86 -6.84 27.44
N SER A 198 3.17 -5.80 27.92
CA SER A 198 2.76 -4.63 27.13
C SER A 198 3.92 -3.87 26.49
N ARG A 199 5.16 -4.03 26.98
CA ARG A 199 6.35 -3.41 26.40
C ARG A 199 6.71 -3.99 25.03
N TYR A 200 6.43 -5.28 24.83
CA TYR A 200 6.83 -6.04 23.65
C TYR A 200 5.66 -6.28 22.70
N LEU A 201 4.42 -6.14 23.17
CA LEU A 201 3.22 -6.28 22.34
C LEU A 201 2.83 -4.91 21.74
N GLN A 202 2.98 -4.77 20.42
CA GLN A 202 2.56 -3.57 19.70
C GLN A 202 1.09 -3.67 19.29
N GLU A 203 0.67 -4.84 18.77
CA GLU A 203 -0.71 -5.13 18.41
C GLU A 203 -1.16 -6.46 19.03
N PRO A 204 -2.31 -6.50 19.71
CA PRO A 204 -3.18 -5.38 20.08
C PRO A 204 -2.50 -4.42 21.06
N ALA A 205 -2.71 -3.12 20.89
CA ALA A 205 -2.14 -2.11 21.78
C ALA A 205 -2.78 -2.20 23.17
N ILE A 206 -1.94 -2.31 24.20
CA ILE A 206 -2.39 -2.36 25.61
C ILE A 206 -2.05 -1.03 26.27
N SER A 207 -3.06 -0.21 26.51
CA SER A 207 -2.92 1.05 27.28
C SER A 207 -2.87 0.77 28.77
N GLU A 208 -3.87 0.06 29.30
CA GLU A 208 -3.90 -0.45 30.67
C GLU A 208 -4.01 -1.98 30.66
N TRP A 209 -3.27 -2.65 31.54
CA TRP A 209 -3.24 -4.12 31.58
C TRP A 209 -4.61 -4.71 31.96
N THR A 210 -5.32 -4.07 32.89
CA THR A 210 -6.64 -4.50 33.38
C THR A 210 -7.74 -4.45 32.31
N ASP A 211 -7.54 -3.63 31.28
CA ASP A 211 -8.48 -3.48 30.16
C ASP A 211 -8.06 -4.32 28.95
N SER A 212 -6.96 -5.07 29.06
CA SER A 212 -6.48 -5.93 27.98
C SER A 212 -7.38 -7.16 27.80
N GLY A 213 -7.51 -7.63 26.56
CA GLY A 213 -8.16 -8.91 26.27
C GLY A 213 -7.55 -10.08 27.06
N PHE A 214 -6.25 -10.03 27.33
CA PHE A 214 -5.55 -11.01 28.16
C PHE A 214 -6.10 -11.06 29.60
N TYR A 215 -6.23 -9.91 30.26
CA TYR A 215 -6.73 -9.85 31.64
C TYR A 215 -8.21 -10.25 31.74
N HIS A 216 -9.05 -9.80 30.80
CA HIS A 216 -10.46 -10.15 30.78
C HIS A 216 -10.72 -11.66 30.58
N HIS A 217 -9.99 -12.29 29.66
CA HIS A 217 -10.12 -13.74 29.44
C HIS A 217 -9.51 -14.55 30.57
N TYR A 218 -8.39 -14.10 31.15
CA TYR A 218 -7.84 -14.67 32.39
C TYR A 218 -8.89 -14.70 33.51
N ARG A 219 -9.57 -13.57 33.77
CA ARG A 219 -10.63 -13.46 34.79
C ARG A 219 -11.84 -14.36 34.54
N ARG A 220 -12.10 -14.71 33.27
CA ARG A 220 -13.21 -15.59 32.86
C ARG A 220 -12.80 -17.06 32.77
N ALA A 221 -11.54 -17.39 33.06
CA ALA A 221 -10.96 -18.71 32.89
C ALA A 221 -11.07 -19.27 31.46
N ASP A 222 -10.94 -18.41 30.44
CA ASP A 222 -11.11 -18.77 29.02
C ASP A 222 -9.81 -18.56 28.21
N THR A 223 -9.73 -19.20 27.05
CA THR A 223 -8.60 -19.06 26.13
C THR A 223 -8.77 -17.84 25.24
N TYR A 224 -7.78 -16.95 25.21
CA TYR A 224 -7.76 -15.80 24.31
C TYR A 224 -6.81 -16.05 23.14
N ARG A 225 -7.27 -15.86 21.90
CA ARG A 225 -6.46 -16.06 20.69
C ARG A 225 -6.43 -14.81 19.85
N VAL A 226 -5.23 -14.43 19.40
CA VAL A 226 -4.99 -13.32 18.48
C VAL A 226 -4.10 -13.84 17.36
N HIS A 227 -4.62 -13.86 16.13
CA HIS A 227 -3.90 -14.42 14.98
C HIS A 227 -2.97 -13.40 14.32
N ASP A 228 -3.30 -12.11 14.42
CA ASP A 228 -2.58 -10.99 13.78
C ASP A 228 -1.89 -10.10 14.81
N ALA A 229 -1.21 -10.69 15.80
CA ALA A 229 -0.48 -9.92 16.79
C ALA A 229 0.88 -9.47 16.23
N ILE A 230 1.37 -8.33 16.71
CA ILE A 230 2.69 -7.81 16.35
C ILE A 230 3.50 -7.63 17.62
N LEU A 231 4.60 -8.38 17.72
CA LEU A 231 5.62 -8.13 18.72
C LEU A 231 6.64 -7.13 18.20
N ARG A 232 7.20 -6.34 19.12
CA ARG A 232 8.27 -5.40 18.84
C ARG A 232 9.48 -5.75 19.68
N THR A 233 10.61 -6.01 19.02
CA THR A 233 11.89 -6.24 19.70
C THR A 233 12.40 -4.93 20.31
N PRO A 234 13.33 -4.98 21.28
CA PRO A 234 13.96 -3.79 21.83
C PRO A 234 14.62 -2.88 20.79
N GLU A 235 15.14 -3.44 19.69
CA GLU A 235 15.74 -2.70 18.57
C GLU A 235 14.71 -2.09 17.61
N GLY A 236 13.41 -2.28 17.87
CA GLY A 236 12.32 -1.72 17.06
C GLY A 236 11.89 -2.58 15.88
N ARG A 237 12.40 -3.81 15.74
CA ARG A 237 11.94 -4.76 14.71
C ARG A 237 10.54 -5.26 15.05
N GLN A 238 9.65 -5.26 14.06
CA GLN A 238 8.32 -5.85 14.17
C GLN A 238 8.35 -7.32 13.76
N VAL A 239 7.72 -8.18 14.56
CA VAL A 239 7.61 -9.62 14.33
C VAL A 239 6.12 -9.99 14.35
N PRO A 240 5.52 -10.37 13.22
CA PRO A 240 4.15 -10.86 13.19
C PRO A 240 4.06 -12.23 13.86
N VAL A 241 3.13 -12.39 14.79
CA VAL A 241 2.95 -13.61 15.57
C VAL A 241 1.48 -13.96 15.76
N ALA A 242 1.20 -15.25 15.94
CA ALA A 242 -0.05 -15.72 16.51
C ALA A 242 0.14 -15.97 18.00
N LEU A 243 -0.76 -15.42 18.82
CA LEU A 243 -0.77 -15.54 20.27
C LEU A 243 -1.96 -16.36 20.74
N SER A 244 -1.72 -17.30 21.65
CA SER A 244 -2.76 -17.98 22.41
C SER A 244 -2.44 -17.89 23.89
N CYS A 245 -3.39 -17.39 24.68
CA CYS A 245 -3.28 -17.21 26.11
C CYS A 245 -4.29 -18.10 26.83
N ALA A 246 -3.83 -18.88 27.80
CA ALA A 246 -4.67 -19.71 28.65
C ALA A 246 -4.32 -19.53 30.13
N PRO A 247 -5.30 -19.44 31.04
CA PRO A 247 -5.07 -19.35 32.48
C PRO A 247 -4.44 -20.64 33.03
N LEU A 248 -3.50 -20.50 33.96
CA LEU A 248 -2.99 -21.61 34.77
C LEU A 248 -3.88 -21.82 36.00
N PRO A 249 -3.82 -22.99 36.67
CA PRO A 249 -4.61 -23.27 37.87
C PRO A 249 -4.47 -22.17 38.95
N ASP A 250 -5.55 -21.90 39.69
CA ASP A 250 -5.69 -20.75 40.61
C ASP A 250 -4.56 -20.59 41.64
N GLU A 251 -3.92 -21.70 42.04
CA GLU A 251 -2.77 -21.68 42.95
C GLU A 251 -1.58 -20.86 42.42
N GLN A 252 -1.42 -20.75 41.10
CA GLN A 252 -0.30 -20.08 40.46
C GLN A 252 -0.56 -18.60 40.12
N LYS A 253 -1.82 -18.17 40.07
CA LYS A 253 -2.24 -16.80 39.70
C LYS A 253 -1.52 -16.23 38.46
N ALA A 254 -1.43 -17.04 37.42
CA ALA A 254 -0.70 -16.73 36.20
C ALA A 254 -1.43 -17.29 34.96
N MET A 255 -0.97 -16.88 33.79
CA MET A 255 -1.44 -17.34 32.50
C MET A 255 -0.23 -17.75 31.64
N VAL A 256 -0.42 -18.77 30.82
CA VAL A 256 0.57 -19.19 29.82
C VAL A 256 0.21 -18.58 28.48
N LEU A 257 1.20 -18.02 27.80
CA LEU A 257 1.09 -17.51 26.44
C LEU A 257 1.97 -18.36 25.54
N SER A 258 1.39 -18.93 24.49
CA SER A 258 2.14 -19.47 23.36
C SER A 258 2.19 -18.43 22.23
N VAL A 259 3.36 -18.33 21.62
CA VAL A 259 3.73 -17.35 20.60
C VAL A 259 4.30 -18.10 19.42
N LEU A 260 3.63 -18.05 18.28
CA LEU A 260 4.07 -18.65 17.03
C LEU A 260 4.53 -17.56 16.07
N ASP A 261 5.76 -17.67 15.55
CA ASP A 261 6.29 -16.76 14.53
C ASP A 261 5.56 -16.98 13.19
N MET A 262 4.90 -15.94 12.70
CA MET A 262 4.16 -15.96 11.43
C MET A 262 4.94 -15.29 10.29
N SER A 263 6.20 -14.86 10.51
CA SER A 263 6.99 -14.13 9.51
C SER A 263 7.16 -14.93 8.23
N VAL A 264 7.64 -16.18 8.32
CA VAL A 264 7.86 -17.05 7.15
C VAL A 264 6.56 -17.31 6.40
N VAL A 265 5.48 -17.55 7.13
CA VAL A 265 4.16 -17.81 6.53
C VAL A 265 3.65 -16.57 5.82
N ARG A 266 3.75 -15.39 6.45
CA ARG A 266 3.29 -14.12 5.87
C ARG A 266 4.11 -13.71 4.65
N ASP A 267 5.43 -13.90 4.71
CA ASP A 267 6.32 -13.65 3.57
C ASP A 267 6.00 -14.58 2.40
N LEU A 268 5.76 -15.88 2.68
CA LEU A 268 5.36 -16.85 1.66
C LEU A 268 3.99 -16.50 1.06
N TYR A 269 3.01 -16.10 1.88
CA TYR A 269 1.71 -15.64 1.39
C TYR A 269 1.85 -14.39 0.50
N SER A 270 2.68 -13.42 0.91
CA SER A 270 2.94 -12.22 0.11
C SER A 270 3.62 -12.56 -1.22
N GLN A 271 4.58 -13.48 -1.22
CA GLN A 271 5.24 -13.96 -2.45
C GLN A 271 4.25 -14.71 -3.36
N LEU A 272 3.40 -15.58 -2.80
CA LEU A 272 2.37 -16.28 -3.56
C LEU A 272 1.34 -15.32 -4.15
N GLU A 273 0.96 -14.29 -3.41
CA GLU A 273 0.05 -13.26 -3.88
C GLU A 273 0.66 -12.45 -5.03
N GLN A 274 1.94 -12.07 -4.93
CA GLN A 274 2.66 -11.42 -6.04
C GLN A 274 2.79 -12.35 -7.25
N GLN A 275 3.19 -13.61 -7.07
CA GLN A 275 3.27 -14.59 -8.16
C GLN A 275 1.92 -14.89 -8.81
N ALA A 276 0.81 -14.76 -8.08
CA ALA A 276 -0.51 -14.95 -8.63
C ALA A 276 -0.92 -13.83 -9.59
N VAL A 277 -0.34 -12.63 -9.48
CA VAL A 277 -0.76 -11.43 -10.25
C VAL A 277 0.32 -10.86 -11.17
N THR A 278 1.57 -11.33 -11.10
CA THR A 278 2.67 -10.90 -11.99
C THR A 278 3.14 -12.01 -12.93
N ASP A 279 3.74 -11.60 -14.05
CA ASP A 279 4.44 -12.46 -15.01
C ASP A 279 5.86 -12.74 -14.48
N SER A 280 6.23 -14.02 -14.37
CA SER A 280 7.49 -14.43 -13.74
C SER A 280 8.73 -14.03 -14.51
N LEU A 281 8.61 -13.78 -15.82
CA LEU A 281 9.74 -13.38 -16.67
C LEU A 281 9.96 -11.87 -16.63
N THR A 282 8.91 -11.09 -16.90
CA THR A 282 9.02 -9.63 -17.08
C THR A 282 8.77 -8.82 -15.80
N GLY A 283 8.17 -9.43 -14.77
CA GLY A 283 7.74 -8.75 -13.56
C GLY A 283 6.55 -7.78 -13.75
N LEU A 284 5.97 -7.73 -14.95
CA LEU A 284 4.74 -6.99 -15.24
C LEU A 284 3.52 -7.70 -14.65
N LEU A 285 2.35 -7.07 -14.70
CA LEU A 285 1.11 -7.77 -14.38
C LEU A 285 0.90 -8.93 -15.36
N ASN A 286 0.49 -10.08 -14.84
CA ASN A 286 -0.04 -11.16 -15.66
C ASN A 286 -1.52 -10.88 -15.98
N ARG A 287 -2.13 -11.75 -16.79
CA ARG A 287 -3.54 -11.64 -17.15
C ARG A 287 -4.47 -11.47 -15.94
N ARG A 288 -4.28 -12.23 -14.85
CA ARG A 288 -5.14 -12.12 -13.66
C ARG A 288 -4.96 -10.78 -12.95
N GLY A 289 -3.72 -10.34 -12.73
CA GLY A 289 -3.42 -9.04 -12.10
C GLY A 289 -3.95 -7.86 -12.92
N PHE A 290 -3.85 -7.96 -14.25
CA PHE A 290 -4.39 -6.97 -15.17
C PHE A 290 -5.90 -6.82 -15.04
N TYR A 291 -6.65 -7.92 -15.10
CA TYR A 291 -8.11 -7.89 -14.96
C TYR A 291 -8.54 -7.26 -13.62
N GLN A 292 -7.94 -7.70 -12.51
CA GLN A 292 -8.25 -7.18 -11.18
C GLN A 292 -7.99 -5.67 -11.06
N THR A 293 -6.91 -5.18 -11.67
CA THR A 293 -6.54 -3.76 -11.61
C THR A 293 -7.49 -2.91 -12.46
N VAL A 294 -7.75 -3.33 -13.70
CA VAL A 294 -8.52 -2.54 -14.67
C VAL A 294 -10.02 -2.55 -14.39
N GLU A 295 -10.58 -3.66 -13.89
CA GLU A 295 -11.98 -3.66 -13.44
C GLU A 295 -12.21 -2.63 -12.33
N GLY A 296 -11.27 -2.50 -11.39
CA GLY A 296 -11.32 -1.45 -10.36
C GLY A 296 -11.24 -0.03 -10.92
N MET A 297 -10.54 0.18 -12.04
CA MET A 297 -10.46 1.48 -12.73
C MET A 297 -11.75 1.81 -13.48
N LEU A 298 -12.34 0.84 -14.19
CA LEU A 298 -13.59 1.02 -14.93
C LEU A 298 -14.74 1.45 -14.00
N VAL A 299 -14.87 0.81 -12.83
CA VAL A 299 -15.88 1.18 -11.82
C VAL A 299 -15.70 2.62 -11.30
N ARG A 300 -14.46 3.12 -11.22
CA ARG A 300 -14.18 4.49 -10.76
C ARG A 300 -14.45 5.54 -11.84
N ASN A 301 -14.33 5.17 -13.11
CA ASN A 301 -14.39 6.09 -14.25
C ASN A 301 -15.79 6.30 -14.86
N GLU A 302 -16.84 5.66 -14.35
CA GLU A 302 -18.21 5.85 -14.85
C GLU A 302 -18.69 7.33 -14.82
N ASN A 303 -18.05 8.22 -14.06
CA ASN A 303 -18.47 9.62 -13.88
C ASN A 303 -17.35 10.69 -14.08
N ALA A 304 -16.17 10.32 -14.62
CA ALA A 304 -15.00 11.22 -14.61
C ALA A 304 -14.91 12.20 -15.79
N GLY A 305 -15.74 12.04 -16.84
CA GLY A 305 -15.70 12.89 -18.04
C GLY A 305 -14.41 12.80 -18.86
N LYS A 306 -13.56 11.79 -18.59
CA LYS A 306 -12.31 11.52 -19.30
C LYS A 306 -12.34 10.14 -19.96
N TYR A 307 -11.53 9.97 -21.00
CA TYR A 307 -11.41 8.72 -21.75
C TYR A 307 -10.39 7.78 -21.13
N LEU A 308 -10.76 6.51 -21.08
CA LEU A 308 -9.86 5.39 -20.81
C LEU A 308 -9.60 4.65 -22.11
N VAL A 309 -8.33 4.35 -22.40
CA VAL A 309 -7.93 3.74 -23.67
C VAL A 309 -7.08 2.50 -23.41
N VAL A 310 -7.41 1.42 -24.12
CA VAL A 310 -6.70 0.14 -24.09
C VAL A 310 -5.88 0.01 -25.37
N LEU A 311 -4.58 -0.22 -25.21
CA LEU A 311 -3.65 -0.52 -26.28
C LEU A 311 -3.25 -2.00 -26.16
N TYR A 312 -3.50 -2.79 -27.20
CA TYR A 312 -3.06 -4.17 -27.32
C TYR A 312 -1.89 -4.23 -28.28
N LEU A 313 -0.75 -4.73 -27.81
CA LEU A 313 0.52 -4.71 -28.52
C LEU A 313 0.98 -6.14 -28.79
N ASP A 314 1.52 -6.37 -29.97
CA ASP A 314 2.17 -7.62 -30.34
C ASP A 314 3.47 -7.37 -31.09
N LEU A 315 4.51 -8.12 -30.72
CA LEU A 315 5.85 -7.95 -31.24
C LEU A 315 6.01 -8.61 -32.63
N ASP A 316 6.11 -7.77 -33.65
CA ASP A 316 6.31 -8.22 -35.01
C ASP A 316 7.67 -8.90 -35.17
N GLY A 317 7.65 -10.16 -35.62
CA GLY A 317 8.86 -10.92 -35.91
C GLY A 317 9.50 -11.61 -34.70
N PHE A 318 8.86 -11.59 -33.52
CA PHE A 318 9.37 -12.27 -32.32
C PHE A 318 9.61 -13.77 -32.53
N LYS A 319 8.72 -14.45 -33.27
CA LYS A 319 8.93 -15.86 -33.65
C LYS A 319 10.25 -16.09 -34.39
N HIS A 320 10.64 -15.19 -35.29
CA HIS A 320 11.91 -15.31 -36.02
C HIS A 320 13.12 -15.15 -35.09
N VAL A 321 13.00 -14.32 -34.04
CA VAL A 321 14.02 -14.19 -32.99
C VAL A 321 14.19 -15.52 -32.25
N ASN A 322 13.10 -16.13 -31.80
CA ASN A 322 13.14 -17.44 -31.15
C ASN A 322 13.72 -18.53 -32.06
N ASP A 323 13.27 -18.57 -33.32
CA ASP A 323 13.69 -19.59 -34.29
C ASP A 323 15.17 -19.43 -34.69
N SER A 324 15.72 -18.21 -34.65
CA SER A 324 17.11 -17.92 -35.08
C SER A 324 18.12 -17.89 -33.95
N LEU A 325 17.75 -17.37 -32.78
CA LEU A 325 18.65 -17.10 -31.64
C LEU A 325 18.35 -17.95 -30.41
N GLY A 326 17.26 -18.72 -30.41
CA GLY A 326 16.82 -19.56 -29.30
C GLY A 326 15.93 -18.83 -28.30
N HIS A 327 15.32 -19.61 -27.40
CA HIS A 327 14.35 -19.10 -26.42
C HIS A 327 14.98 -18.18 -25.37
N ASP A 328 16.22 -18.42 -24.95
CA ASP A 328 16.90 -17.56 -23.97
C ASP A 328 17.09 -16.13 -24.51
N ALA A 329 17.38 -15.99 -25.81
CA ALA A 329 17.46 -14.70 -26.48
C ALA A 329 16.09 -14.03 -26.61
N GLY A 330 15.03 -14.81 -26.88
CA GLY A 330 13.66 -14.32 -26.88
C GLY A 330 13.21 -13.80 -25.51
N ASP A 331 13.55 -14.51 -24.45
CA ASP A 331 13.25 -14.10 -23.08
C ASP A 331 13.93 -12.78 -22.71
N GLN A 332 15.19 -12.60 -23.10
CA GLN A 332 15.90 -11.33 -22.94
C GLN A 332 15.23 -10.18 -23.72
N VAL A 333 14.74 -10.45 -24.93
CA VAL A 333 14.00 -9.45 -25.73
C VAL A 333 12.70 -9.06 -25.02
N LEU A 334 11.96 -10.01 -24.46
CA LEU A 334 10.72 -9.74 -23.73
C LEU A 334 10.95 -8.90 -22.48
N VAL A 335 12.01 -9.19 -21.71
CA VAL A 335 12.40 -8.38 -20.54
C VAL A 335 12.76 -6.97 -20.96
N TRP A 336 13.54 -6.81 -22.03
CA TRP A 336 13.91 -5.50 -22.55
C TRP A 336 12.69 -4.69 -23.03
N VAL A 337 11.77 -5.31 -23.77
CA VAL A 337 10.52 -4.67 -24.21
C VAL A 337 9.71 -4.21 -22.99
N ALA A 338 9.57 -5.05 -21.97
CA ALA A 338 8.86 -4.71 -20.75
C ALA A 338 9.46 -3.46 -20.06
N GLU A 339 10.79 -3.36 -19.99
CA GLU A 339 11.48 -2.18 -19.46
C GLU A 339 11.22 -0.93 -20.32
N GLN A 340 11.31 -1.03 -21.64
CA GLN A 340 11.06 0.11 -22.55
C GLN A 340 9.63 0.62 -22.47
N LEU A 341 8.65 -0.29 -22.38
CA LEU A 341 7.24 0.06 -22.17
C LEU A 341 7.08 0.78 -20.82
N LYS A 342 7.64 0.24 -19.75
CA LYS A 342 7.55 0.81 -18.40
C LYS A 342 8.16 2.21 -18.30
N GLU A 343 9.29 2.46 -18.95
CA GLU A 343 9.93 3.79 -19.00
C GLU A 343 9.20 4.80 -19.88
N SER A 344 8.29 4.34 -20.74
CA SER A 344 7.55 5.20 -21.67
C SER A 344 6.20 5.66 -21.14
N LEU A 345 5.69 4.94 -20.14
CA LEU A 345 4.38 5.11 -19.52
C LEU A 345 4.47 5.87 -18.19
N ARG A 346 3.34 6.42 -17.75
CA ARG A 346 3.22 7.13 -16.48
C ARG A 346 3.02 6.15 -15.33
N PRO A 347 3.31 6.54 -14.07
CA PRO A 347 3.11 5.66 -12.91
C PRO A 347 1.67 5.17 -12.69
N TYR A 348 0.68 5.87 -13.26
CA TYR A 348 -0.75 5.53 -13.15
C TYR A 348 -1.27 4.70 -14.33
N ASP A 349 -0.48 4.55 -15.40
CA ASP A 349 -0.85 3.69 -16.53
C ASP A 349 -0.63 2.22 -16.12
N VAL A 350 -1.52 1.34 -16.58
CA VAL A 350 -1.42 -0.09 -16.28
C VAL A 350 -0.72 -0.79 -17.43
N LEU A 351 0.30 -1.59 -17.12
CA LEU A 351 1.05 -2.38 -18.10
C LEU A 351 1.04 -3.87 -17.68
N ALA A 352 0.67 -4.73 -18.62
CA ALA A 352 0.62 -6.17 -18.43
C ALA A 352 1.17 -6.94 -19.63
N ARG A 353 1.60 -8.18 -19.37
CA ARG A 353 1.90 -9.17 -20.40
C ARG A 353 0.80 -10.23 -20.38
N MET A 354 0.11 -10.40 -21.50
CA MET A 354 -1.03 -11.32 -21.60
C MET A 354 -0.57 -12.77 -21.85
N GLY A 355 0.58 -12.91 -22.50
CA GLY A 355 1.25 -14.19 -22.78
C GLY A 355 2.05 -14.09 -24.07
N GLY A 356 3.09 -14.93 -24.22
CA GLY A 356 3.92 -14.92 -25.43
C GLY A 356 4.58 -13.55 -25.67
N ASP A 357 4.34 -12.98 -26.84
CA ASP A 357 4.76 -11.67 -27.32
C ASP A 357 3.70 -10.56 -27.18
N GLU A 358 2.62 -10.83 -26.46
CA GLU A 358 1.49 -9.90 -26.31
C GLU A 358 1.58 -9.08 -25.02
N PHE A 359 1.46 -7.76 -25.17
CA PHE A 359 1.44 -6.79 -24.06
C PHE A 359 0.17 -5.95 -24.15
N VAL A 360 -0.34 -5.53 -22.99
CA VAL A 360 -1.50 -4.64 -22.93
C VAL A 360 -1.19 -3.46 -22.03
N VAL A 361 -1.57 -2.28 -22.51
CA VAL A 361 -1.45 -1.02 -21.80
C VAL A 361 -2.84 -0.40 -21.63
N VAL A 362 -3.14 0.11 -20.44
CA VAL A 362 -4.32 0.93 -20.19
C VAL A 362 -3.87 2.31 -19.75
N ILE A 363 -4.34 3.31 -20.50
CA ILE A 363 -4.09 4.73 -20.23
C ILE A 363 -5.39 5.33 -19.73
N ASP A 364 -5.33 5.97 -18.57
CA ASP A 364 -6.47 6.60 -17.94
C ASP A 364 -6.33 8.13 -17.96
N GLY A 365 -7.47 8.81 -17.97
CA GLY A 365 -7.54 10.26 -17.84
C GLY A 365 -7.13 11.04 -19.09
N LEU A 366 -7.36 10.49 -20.29
CA LEU A 366 -7.16 11.22 -21.54
C LEU A 366 -8.33 12.19 -21.78
N ASP A 367 -8.02 13.44 -22.11
CA ASP A 367 -9.04 14.43 -22.48
C ASP A 367 -9.65 14.11 -23.87
N PHE A 368 -8.84 13.52 -24.76
CA PHE A 368 -9.24 13.11 -26.11
C PHE A 368 -8.66 11.73 -26.44
N PRO A 369 -9.45 10.81 -27.04
CA PRO A 369 -8.97 9.47 -27.40
C PRO A 369 -7.87 9.51 -28.45
N GLU A 370 -7.84 10.53 -29.31
CA GLU A 370 -6.81 10.72 -30.33
C GLU A 370 -5.39 10.83 -29.73
N HIS A 371 -5.25 11.28 -28.48
CA HIS A 371 -3.95 11.36 -27.82
C HIS A 371 -3.30 9.99 -27.58
N ALA A 372 -4.08 8.91 -27.57
CA ALA A 372 -3.53 7.56 -27.49
C ALA A 372 -2.67 7.21 -28.71
N ALA A 373 -2.94 7.82 -29.87
CA ALA A 373 -2.12 7.65 -31.09
C ALA A 373 -0.67 8.09 -30.87
N LYS A 374 -0.48 9.23 -30.21
CA LYS A 374 0.85 9.79 -29.87
C LYS A 374 1.63 8.86 -28.95
N VAL A 375 0.93 8.25 -27.99
CA VAL A 375 1.54 7.25 -27.11
C VAL A 375 1.90 6.01 -27.90
N ALA A 376 1.01 5.52 -28.76
CA ALA A 376 1.29 4.37 -29.63
C ALA A 376 2.50 4.60 -30.55
N GLU A 377 2.61 5.76 -31.21
CA GLU A 377 3.77 6.13 -32.03
C GLU A 377 5.07 6.13 -31.21
N LYS A 378 5.05 6.75 -30.02
CA LYS A 378 6.20 6.74 -29.10
C LYS A 378 6.62 5.32 -28.71
N LEU A 379 5.66 4.43 -28.45
CA LEU A 379 5.93 3.03 -28.10
C LEU A 379 6.51 2.26 -29.30
N ILE A 380 5.95 2.47 -30.51
CA ILE A 380 6.46 1.87 -31.75
C ILE A 380 7.90 2.28 -31.99
N ASP A 381 8.20 3.58 -31.94
CA ASP A 381 9.55 4.10 -32.19
C ASP A 381 10.58 3.56 -31.20
N ARG A 382 10.21 3.48 -29.92
CA ARG A 382 11.12 3.05 -28.85
C ARG A 382 11.39 1.55 -28.88
N ILE A 383 10.40 0.73 -29.24
CA ILE A 383 10.58 -0.72 -29.40
C ILE A 383 11.35 -1.04 -30.68
N SER A 384 11.21 -0.21 -31.72
CA SER A 384 11.77 -0.48 -33.05
C SER A 384 13.23 -0.09 -33.23
N VAL A 385 13.90 0.30 -32.13
CA VAL A 385 15.34 0.55 -32.11
C VAL A 385 16.11 -0.76 -32.33
N ARG A 386 17.11 -0.74 -33.22
CA ARG A 386 17.98 -1.91 -33.47
C ARG A 386 18.70 -2.34 -32.20
N ARG A 387 18.64 -3.64 -31.87
CA ARG A 387 19.30 -4.21 -30.69
C ARG A 387 20.32 -5.27 -31.09
N HIS A 388 21.43 -5.26 -30.36
CA HIS A 388 22.40 -6.34 -30.37
C HIS A 388 22.01 -7.33 -29.27
N VAL A 389 21.61 -8.55 -29.66
CA VAL A 389 21.38 -9.67 -28.76
C VAL A 389 22.40 -10.74 -29.13
N ASP A 390 23.28 -11.12 -28.19
CA ASP A 390 24.36 -12.10 -28.39
C ASP A 390 25.23 -11.87 -29.65
N GLY A 391 25.47 -10.60 -30.02
CA GLY A 391 26.30 -10.23 -31.17
C GLY A 391 25.59 -10.22 -32.53
N VAL A 392 24.27 -10.45 -32.57
CA VAL A 392 23.44 -10.35 -33.78
C VAL A 392 22.53 -9.12 -33.69
N GLU A 393 22.45 -8.33 -34.77
CA GLU A 393 21.48 -7.23 -34.87
C GLU A 393 20.08 -7.79 -35.18
N ALA A 394 19.15 -7.61 -34.24
CA ALA A 394 17.73 -7.86 -34.44
C ALA A 394 16.96 -6.54 -34.49
N THR A 395 16.06 -6.42 -35.47
CA THR A 395 15.08 -5.33 -35.54
C THR A 395 13.73 -5.91 -35.20
N LEU A 396 13.13 -5.46 -34.10
CA LEU A 396 11.83 -5.90 -33.64
C LEU A 396 10.80 -4.83 -34.02
N GLY A 397 9.66 -5.22 -34.59
CA GLY A 397 8.55 -4.29 -34.79
C GLY A 397 7.49 -4.48 -33.70
N VAL A 398 6.49 -3.60 -33.68
CA VAL A 398 5.31 -3.78 -32.84
C VAL A 398 4.08 -3.29 -33.57
N SER A 399 3.01 -4.09 -33.54
CA SER A 399 1.71 -3.72 -34.05
C SER A 399 0.78 -3.44 -32.88
N ILE A 400 0.08 -2.30 -32.92
CA ILE A 400 -0.74 -1.82 -31.80
C ILE A 400 -2.20 -1.66 -32.23
N GLY A 401 -3.13 -2.20 -31.45
CA GLY A 401 -4.56 -1.98 -31.59
C GLY A 401 -5.10 -1.15 -30.46
N ILE A 402 -5.93 -0.16 -30.77
CA ILE A 402 -6.42 0.83 -29.81
C ILE A 402 -7.94 0.73 -29.69
N ALA A 403 -8.44 0.54 -28.47
CA ALA A 403 -9.86 0.56 -28.14
C ALA A 403 -10.15 1.63 -27.08
N VAL A 404 -11.23 2.38 -27.28
CA VAL A 404 -11.60 3.53 -26.45
C VAL A 404 -12.83 3.19 -25.62
N TYR A 405 -12.78 3.41 -24.32
CA TYR A 405 -13.94 3.34 -23.44
C TYR A 405 -14.58 4.73 -23.34
N PRO A 406 -15.93 4.84 -23.39
CA PRO A 406 -16.91 3.74 -23.44
C PRO A 406 -17.29 3.25 -24.85
N ASP A 407 -16.77 3.88 -25.91
CA ASP A 407 -17.20 3.68 -27.31
C ASP A 407 -17.11 2.23 -27.79
N CYS A 408 -16.08 1.49 -27.35
CA CYS A 408 -15.81 0.10 -27.72
C CYS A 408 -16.44 -0.92 -26.75
N GLY A 409 -17.31 -0.47 -25.84
CA GLY A 409 -18.09 -1.31 -24.93
C GLY A 409 -17.82 -1.06 -23.45
N PRO A 410 -18.75 -1.44 -22.57
CA PRO A 410 -18.69 -1.12 -21.13
C PRO A 410 -17.84 -2.09 -20.30
N HIS A 411 -17.39 -3.21 -20.88
CA HIS A 411 -16.69 -4.27 -20.17
C HIS A 411 -15.27 -4.45 -20.71
N LEU A 412 -14.34 -4.82 -19.82
CA LEU A 412 -12.93 -5.04 -20.16
C LEU A 412 -12.75 -6.08 -21.28
N ASP A 413 -13.52 -7.17 -21.26
CA ASP A 413 -13.48 -8.20 -22.31
C ASP A 413 -13.90 -7.66 -23.69
N GLY A 414 -14.80 -6.69 -23.73
CA GLY A 414 -15.20 -6.00 -24.96
C GLY A 414 -14.07 -5.13 -25.50
N LEU A 415 -13.45 -4.33 -24.63
CA LEU A 415 -12.32 -3.48 -24.96
C LEU A 415 -11.11 -4.28 -25.47
N LEU A 416 -10.73 -5.35 -24.75
CA LEU A 416 -9.62 -6.21 -25.15
C LEU A 416 -9.85 -6.84 -26.52
N ARG A 417 -11.07 -7.33 -26.77
CA ARG A 417 -11.44 -7.91 -28.06
C ARG A 417 -11.41 -6.88 -29.19
N ALA A 418 -11.91 -5.67 -28.94
CA ALA A 418 -11.86 -4.58 -29.91
C ALA A 418 -10.41 -4.18 -30.23
N SER A 419 -9.56 -4.05 -29.22
CA SER A 419 -8.15 -3.72 -29.41
C SER A 419 -7.37 -4.84 -30.11
N ASP A 420 -7.65 -6.10 -29.83
CA ASP A 420 -7.03 -7.24 -30.52
C ASP A 420 -7.41 -7.28 -32.01
N ILE A 421 -8.69 -7.07 -32.34
CA ILE A 421 -9.14 -6.95 -33.75
C ILE A 421 -8.41 -5.81 -34.46
N ALA A 422 -8.27 -4.65 -33.80
CA ALA A 422 -7.59 -3.49 -34.37
C ALA A 422 -6.09 -3.75 -34.58
N MET A 423 -5.43 -4.43 -33.63
CA MET A 423 -4.03 -4.84 -33.71
C MET A 423 -3.81 -5.83 -34.86
N TYR A 424 -4.72 -6.79 -35.03
CA TYR A 424 -4.65 -7.75 -36.14
C TYR A 424 -4.78 -7.05 -37.50
N GLU A 425 -5.66 -6.05 -37.62
CA GLU A 425 -5.76 -5.22 -38.82
C GLU A 425 -4.49 -4.38 -39.04
N ALA A 426 -3.84 -3.87 -37.98
CA ALA A 426 -2.54 -3.21 -38.09
C ALA A 426 -1.45 -4.15 -38.65
N LYS A 427 -1.43 -5.42 -38.22
CA LYS A 427 -0.53 -6.45 -38.77
C LYS A 427 -0.80 -6.70 -40.26
N ARG A 428 -2.07 -6.84 -40.65
CA ARG A 428 -2.45 -7.08 -42.05
C ARG A 428 -2.11 -5.91 -42.97
N ALA A 429 -2.25 -4.69 -42.46
CA ALA A 429 -2.01 -3.46 -43.22
C ALA A 429 -0.53 -3.08 -43.34
N GLY A 430 0.42 -3.92 -42.90
CA GLY A 430 1.86 -3.67 -43.10
C GLY A 430 2.76 -3.87 -41.88
N ARG A 431 2.19 -4.20 -40.69
CA ARG A 431 2.92 -4.26 -39.39
C ARG A 431 3.54 -2.93 -38.99
N HIS A 432 4.15 -2.87 -37.79
CA HIS A 432 4.87 -1.68 -37.32
C HIS A 432 4.02 -0.39 -37.38
N GLN A 433 2.76 -0.49 -36.96
CA GLN A 433 1.83 0.64 -36.95
C GLN A 433 0.76 0.43 -35.87
N TYR A 434 0.02 1.49 -35.58
CA TYR A 434 -1.17 1.39 -34.75
C TYR A 434 -2.45 1.47 -35.58
N ARG A 435 -3.54 0.93 -35.05
CA ARG A 435 -4.90 1.20 -35.52
C ARG A 435 -5.89 1.30 -34.38
N PHE A 436 -6.79 2.27 -34.47
CA PHE A 436 -8.03 2.29 -33.70
C PHE A 436 -9.00 1.25 -34.26
N TYR A 437 -9.79 0.67 -33.35
CA TYR A 437 -10.91 -0.20 -33.68
C TYR A 437 -11.93 0.52 -34.59
N ASP A 438 -12.26 1.77 -34.27
CA ASP A 438 -13.05 2.64 -35.14
C ASP A 438 -12.18 3.25 -36.25
N GLN A 439 -12.53 2.96 -37.51
CA GLN A 439 -11.81 3.47 -38.68
C GLN A 439 -11.91 4.99 -38.84
N TYR A 440 -13.00 5.62 -38.38
CA TYR A 440 -13.13 7.08 -38.39
C TYR A 440 -12.15 7.75 -37.42
N MET A 441 -11.85 7.09 -36.29
CA MET A 441 -10.87 7.59 -35.31
C MET A 441 -9.44 7.60 -35.84
N ASN A 442 -9.07 6.64 -36.71
CA ASN A 442 -7.74 6.65 -37.34
C ASN A 442 -7.50 7.94 -38.15
N GLY A 443 -8.49 8.37 -38.94
CA GLY A 443 -8.41 9.61 -39.72
C GLY A 443 -8.32 10.83 -38.82
N ARG A 444 -9.20 10.92 -37.82
CA ARG A 444 -9.24 12.04 -36.86
C ARG A 444 -7.94 12.18 -36.07
N ALA A 445 -7.41 11.09 -35.55
CA ALA A 445 -6.18 11.11 -34.76
C ALA A 445 -4.99 11.62 -35.58
N ARG A 446 -4.83 11.13 -36.81
CA ARG A 446 -3.79 11.59 -37.72
C ARG A 446 -3.94 13.07 -38.09
N SER A 447 -5.16 13.51 -38.43
CA SER A 447 -5.43 14.92 -38.74
C SER A 447 -5.14 15.83 -37.54
N ARG A 448 -5.46 15.41 -36.32
CA ARG A 448 -5.19 16.18 -35.09
C ARG A 448 -3.69 16.27 -34.81
N LEU A 449 -2.94 15.19 -34.95
CA LEU A 449 -1.48 15.19 -34.78
C LEU A 449 -0.79 16.11 -35.82
N MET A 450 -1.19 16.01 -37.08
CA MET A 450 -0.70 16.89 -38.14
C MET A 450 -1.01 18.37 -37.83
N LEU A 451 -2.21 18.66 -37.34
CA LEU A 451 -2.58 20.03 -36.94
C LEU A 451 -1.74 20.52 -35.76
N GLU A 452 -1.47 19.68 -34.75
CA GLU A 452 -0.61 20.01 -33.60
C GLU A 452 0.81 20.38 -34.05
N GLU A 453 1.37 19.59 -34.97
CA GLU A 453 2.70 19.85 -35.53
C GLU A 453 2.70 21.15 -36.36
N SER A 454 1.74 21.32 -37.27
CA SER A 454 1.61 22.54 -38.08
C SER A 454 1.46 23.81 -37.24
N VAL A 455 0.68 23.78 -36.16
CA VAL A 455 0.55 24.92 -35.24
C VAL A 455 1.89 25.26 -34.59
N ARG A 456 2.66 24.26 -34.17
CA ARG A 456 3.98 24.49 -33.57
C ARG A 456 4.94 25.15 -34.57
N THR A 457 4.98 24.66 -35.81
CA THR A 457 5.78 25.25 -36.87
C THR A 457 5.34 26.68 -37.20
N ALA A 458 4.03 26.94 -37.23
CA ALA A 458 3.48 28.28 -37.51
C ALA A 458 3.87 29.33 -36.46
N ILE A 459 4.00 28.93 -35.18
CA ILE A 459 4.49 29.82 -34.12
C ILE A 459 5.94 30.24 -34.38
N GLU A 460 6.78 29.30 -34.81
CA GLU A 460 8.19 29.56 -35.13
C GLU A 460 8.35 30.36 -36.43
N GLY A 461 7.51 30.06 -37.43
CA GLY A 461 7.47 30.71 -38.75
C GLY A 461 6.82 32.11 -38.77
N LYS A 462 6.09 32.48 -37.71
CA LYS A 462 5.28 33.72 -37.62
C LYS A 462 4.16 33.78 -38.67
N ASP A 463 3.49 32.66 -38.91
CA ASP A 463 2.38 32.55 -39.88
C ASP A 463 1.03 33.04 -39.33
N PHE A 464 1.02 33.56 -38.11
CA PHE A 464 -0.16 34.15 -37.47
C PHE A 464 -0.30 35.63 -37.80
N SER A 465 -1.55 36.07 -37.95
CA SER A 465 -1.92 37.47 -38.17
C SER A 465 -3.10 37.84 -37.27
N ILE A 466 -3.35 39.14 -37.12
CA ILE A 466 -4.48 39.65 -36.33
C ILE A 466 -5.38 40.48 -37.24
N VAL A 467 -6.68 40.19 -37.18
CA VAL A 467 -7.74 40.98 -37.79
C VAL A 467 -8.58 41.61 -36.68
N TYR A 468 -9.32 42.66 -37.00
CA TYR A 468 -9.95 43.55 -36.02
C TYR A 468 -11.44 43.66 -36.29
N GLN A 469 -12.26 43.27 -35.32
CA GLN A 469 -13.71 43.39 -35.43
C GLN A 469 -14.19 44.66 -34.73
N PRO A 470 -14.88 45.59 -35.42
CA PRO A 470 -15.30 46.86 -34.83
C PRO A 470 -16.44 46.70 -33.83
N GLN A 471 -16.37 47.50 -32.77
CA GLN A 471 -17.41 47.67 -31.75
C GLN A 471 -17.92 49.11 -31.83
N ILE A 472 -19.23 49.30 -32.01
CA ILE A 472 -19.84 50.63 -32.16
C ILE A 472 -20.78 50.91 -31.01
N ASN A 473 -20.67 52.13 -30.48
CA ASN A 473 -21.69 52.66 -29.59
C ASN A 473 -22.89 53.14 -30.42
N VAL A 474 -24.04 52.49 -30.27
CA VAL A 474 -25.23 52.71 -31.10
C VAL A 474 -25.93 54.05 -30.82
N VAL A 475 -25.72 54.61 -29.63
CA VAL A 475 -26.30 55.91 -29.23
C VAL A 475 -25.55 57.07 -29.88
N THR A 476 -24.22 56.97 -29.95
CA THR A 476 -23.34 58.04 -30.46
C THR A 476 -22.92 57.84 -31.92
N GLY A 477 -23.05 56.61 -32.46
CA GLY A 477 -22.56 56.24 -33.79
C GLY A 477 -21.04 56.23 -33.92
N ARG A 478 -20.31 56.29 -32.80
CA ARG A 478 -18.85 56.30 -32.74
C ARG A 478 -18.29 54.90 -32.49
N THR A 479 -17.06 54.70 -32.92
CA THR A 479 -16.34 53.44 -32.70
C THR A 479 -15.84 53.42 -31.26
N ARG A 480 -16.35 52.47 -30.46
CA ARG A 480 -15.87 52.24 -29.09
C ARG A 480 -14.49 51.59 -29.09
N GLY A 481 -14.29 50.63 -29.98
CA GLY A 481 -13.06 49.85 -30.01
C GLY A 481 -13.05 48.79 -31.09
N PHE A 482 -12.02 47.95 -31.04
CA PHE A 482 -11.88 46.79 -31.90
C PHE A 482 -11.45 45.56 -31.09
N GLU A 483 -12.06 44.43 -31.37
CA GLU A 483 -11.59 43.14 -30.87
C GLU A 483 -10.52 42.58 -31.80
N ALA A 484 -9.36 42.24 -31.24
CA ALA A 484 -8.23 41.65 -31.95
C ALA A 484 -8.37 40.13 -32.03
N LEU A 485 -8.67 39.63 -33.23
CA LEU A 485 -8.93 38.22 -33.50
C LEU A 485 -7.72 37.57 -34.19
N LEU A 486 -7.22 36.49 -33.58
CA LEU A 486 -6.12 35.71 -34.13
C LEU A 486 -6.57 34.96 -35.40
N ARG A 487 -5.73 35.01 -36.43
CA ARG A 487 -5.91 34.31 -37.71
C ARG A 487 -4.66 33.53 -38.06
N TRP A 488 -4.85 32.35 -38.64
CA TRP A 488 -3.76 31.51 -39.09
C TRP A 488 -3.89 31.26 -40.58
N ASN A 489 -2.93 31.81 -41.33
CA ASN A 489 -2.82 31.56 -42.77
C ASN A 489 -1.81 30.43 -42.98
N HIS A 490 -2.31 29.20 -43.08
CA HIS A 490 -1.46 28.04 -43.33
C HIS A 490 -0.94 28.07 -44.77
N PRO A 491 0.37 27.83 -45.02
CA PRO A 491 0.97 27.88 -46.36
C PRO A 491 0.23 27.08 -47.43
N ASP A 492 -0.17 25.84 -47.11
CA ASP A 492 -0.89 24.96 -48.03
C ASP A 492 -2.42 25.02 -47.94
N ALA A 493 -2.98 25.31 -46.76
CA ALA A 493 -4.42 25.19 -46.50
C ALA A 493 -5.16 26.54 -46.53
N GLY A 494 -4.46 27.67 -46.61
CA GLY A 494 -5.04 29.00 -46.57
C GLY A 494 -5.53 29.40 -45.18
N ASP A 495 -6.62 30.17 -45.10
CA ASP A 495 -7.18 30.65 -43.84
C ASP A 495 -7.80 29.49 -43.05
N VAL A 496 -7.23 29.19 -41.88
CA VAL A 496 -7.69 28.12 -41.00
C VAL A 496 -8.67 28.68 -39.97
N PRO A 497 -9.89 28.12 -39.84
CA PRO A 497 -10.87 28.56 -38.86
C PRO A 497 -10.32 28.54 -37.43
N SER A 498 -10.56 29.62 -36.67
CA SER A 498 -10.13 29.77 -35.27
C SER A 498 -10.64 28.65 -34.35
N SER A 499 -11.83 28.13 -34.62
CA SER A 499 -12.42 27.00 -33.88
C SER A 499 -11.63 25.69 -34.00
N LEU A 500 -10.73 25.55 -34.98
CA LEU A 500 -9.91 24.36 -35.14
C LEU A 500 -8.57 24.45 -34.39
N PHE A 501 -7.96 25.64 -34.34
CA PHE A 501 -6.58 25.78 -33.82
C PHE A 501 -6.49 26.48 -32.45
N ILE A 502 -7.44 27.33 -32.06
CA ILE A 502 -7.42 27.97 -30.73
C ILE A 502 -7.57 26.93 -29.61
N PRO A 503 -8.55 26.01 -29.63
CA PRO A 503 -8.65 24.97 -28.60
C PRO A 503 -7.38 24.14 -28.49
N LEU A 504 -6.78 23.79 -29.63
CA LEU A 504 -5.53 23.06 -29.70
C LEU A 504 -4.36 23.84 -29.08
N LEU A 505 -4.26 25.15 -29.33
CA LEU A 505 -3.24 26.02 -28.72
C LEU A 505 -3.37 26.08 -27.19
N GLU A 506 -4.60 26.11 -26.67
CA GLU A 506 -4.90 26.15 -25.24
C GLU A 506 -4.57 24.82 -24.56
N GLU A 507 -5.06 23.70 -25.11
CA GLU A 507 -4.83 22.35 -24.60
C GLU A 507 -3.33 22.02 -24.53
N THR A 508 -2.60 22.34 -25.60
CA THR A 508 -1.15 22.11 -25.70
C THR A 508 -0.32 23.15 -24.96
N ARG A 509 -0.98 24.18 -24.39
CA ARG A 509 -0.37 25.34 -23.72
C ARG A 509 0.57 26.14 -24.62
N LEU A 510 0.52 25.92 -25.93
CA LEU A 510 1.26 26.68 -26.93
C LEU A 510 0.77 28.12 -27.04
N ILE A 511 -0.49 28.39 -26.66
CA ILE A 511 -1.05 29.74 -26.57
C ILE A 511 -0.19 30.68 -25.72
N ASN A 512 0.48 30.16 -24.68
CA ASN A 512 1.34 30.94 -23.81
C ASN A 512 2.60 31.46 -24.54
N LYS A 513 3.10 30.72 -25.54
CA LYS A 513 4.21 31.18 -26.37
C LYS A 513 3.79 32.31 -27.30
N LEU A 514 2.52 32.32 -27.73
CA LEU A 514 1.94 33.35 -28.58
C LEU A 514 1.44 34.57 -27.79
N GLY A 515 1.08 34.41 -26.51
CA GLY A 515 0.45 35.45 -25.69
C GLY A 515 1.19 36.79 -25.72
N GLY A 516 2.49 36.79 -25.42
CA GLY A 516 3.29 38.02 -25.44
C GLY A 516 3.28 38.72 -26.80
N TRP A 517 3.31 37.96 -27.90
CA TRP A 517 3.23 38.52 -29.26
C TRP A 517 1.83 39.10 -29.54
N ILE A 518 0.75 38.43 -29.13
CA ILE A 518 -0.63 38.93 -29.29
C ILE A 518 -0.80 40.27 -28.57
N TYR A 519 -0.34 40.37 -27.32
CA TYR A 519 -0.45 41.60 -26.52
C TYR A 519 0.36 42.74 -27.13
N GLU A 520 1.58 42.46 -27.59
CA GLU A 520 2.44 43.44 -28.25
C GLU A 520 1.84 43.92 -29.58
N GLN A 521 1.28 43.02 -30.41
CA GLN A 521 0.63 43.41 -31.66
C GLN A 521 -0.62 44.27 -31.42
N GLY A 522 -1.46 43.91 -30.45
CA GLY A 522 -2.63 44.73 -30.10
C GLY A 522 -2.23 46.13 -29.64
N ALA A 523 -1.21 46.22 -28.77
CA ALA A 523 -0.66 47.49 -28.30
C ALA A 523 -0.03 48.32 -29.44
N ALA A 524 0.78 47.68 -30.29
CA ALA A 524 1.40 48.32 -31.44
C ALA A 524 0.35 48.88 -32.40
N GLN A 525 -0.71 48.11 -32.68
CA GLN A 525 -1.77 48.54 -33.58
C GLN A 525 -2.55 49.73 -33.02
N ARG A 526 -2.90 49.69 -31.73
CA ARG A 526 -3.57 50.81 -31.06
C ARG A 526 -2.76 52.10 -31.15
N GLN A 527 -1.45 52.01 -31.00
CA GLN A 527 -0.56 53.17 -31.11
C GLN A 527 -0.49 53.71 -32.54
N GLN A 528 -0.45 52.84 -33.55
CA GLN A 528 -0.51 53.25 -34.96
C GLN A 528 -1.82 53.97 -35.30
N TRP A 529 -2.90 53.62 -34.62
CA TRP A 529 -4.23 54.20 -34.80
C TRP A 529 -4.49 55.50 -34.03
N ALA A 530 -3.55 55.94 -33.19
CA ALA A 530 -3.71 57.12 -32.35
C ALA A 530 -3.94 58.44 -33.10
N SER A 531 -3.54 58.53 -34.38
CA SER A 531 -3.76 59.72 -35.21
C SER A 531 -5.10 59.74 -35.95
N VAL A 532 -5.79 58.61 -36.02
CA VAL A 532 -7.02 58.43 -36.82
C VAL A 532 -8.24 58.30 -35.91
N PHE A 533 -8.11 57.53 -34.84
CA PHE A 533 -9.19 57.29 -33.90
C PHE A 533 -9.03 58.10 -32.62
N PRO A 534 -10.14 58.33 -31.89
CA PRO A 534 -10.11 59.00 -30.59
C PRO A 534 -9.13 58.38 -29.59
N ASP A 535 -8.70 59.19 -28.63
CA ASP A 535 -7.76 58.79 -27.58
C ASP A 535 -8.36 57.74 -26.62
N ASP A 536 -9.68 57.65 -26.52
CA ASP A 536 -10.43 56.67 -25.72
C ASP A 536 -10.74 55.36 -26.46
N LEU A 537 -10.35 55.20 -27.73
CA LEU A 537 -10.50 53.92 -28.45
C LEU A 537 -9.84 52.77 -27.70
N VAL A 538 -10.57 51.67 -27.53
CA VAL A 538 -10.10 50.45 -26.86
C VAL A 538 -9.75 49.37 -27.90
N VAL A 539 -8.64 48.65 -27.69
CA VAL A 539 -8.36 47.40 -28.39
C VAL A 539 -8.47 46.26 -27.39
N SER A 540 -9.34 45.30 -27.69
CA SER A 540 -9.58 44.13 -26.83
C SER A 540 -8.77 42.93 -27.32
N VAL A 541 -8.13 42.21 -26.41
CA VAL A 541 -7.36 40.98 -26.69
C VAL A 541 -7.84 39.83 -25.83
N SER A 542 -8.13 38.69 -26.45
CA SER A 542 -8.59 37.50 -25.72
C SER A 542 -7.46 36.82 -24.95
N VAL A 543 -7.75 36.39 -23.72
CA VAL A 543 -6.82 35.69 -22.84
C VAL A 543 -7.42 34.35 -22.42
N SER A 544 -6.74 33.27 -22.77
CA SER A 544 -7.17 31.92 -22.41
C SER A 544 -7.12 31.66 -20.89
N PRO A 545 -7.88 30.68 -20.37
CA PRO A 545 -7.81 30.30 -18.95
C PRO A 545 -6.39 29.95 -18.48
N ALA A 546 -5.59 29.34 -19.36
CA ALA A 546 -4.20 28.97 -19.09
C ALA A 546 -3.30 30.20 -18.91
N GLN A 547 -3.46 31.22 -19.76
CA GLN A 547 -2.73 32.48 -19.67
C GLN A 547 -3.19 33.32 -18.48
N PHE A 548 -4.50 33.36 -18.21
CA PHE A 548 -5.06 34.09 -17.06
C PHE A 548 -4.51 33.56 -15.73
N SER A 549 -4.27 32.24 -15.65
CA SER A 549 -3.67 31.60 -14.48
C SER A 549 -2.18 31.90 -14.29
N MET A 550 -1.51 32.53 -15.27
CA MET A 550 -0.06 32.81 -15.18
C MET A 550 0.24 34.03 -14.29
N PRO A 551 1.16 33.91 -13.31
CA PRO A 551 1.49 35.03 -12.42
C PRO A 551 2.10 36.26 -13.10
N ASN A 552 2.71 36.09 -14.28
CA ASN A 552 3.41 37.14 -15.01
C ASN A 552 2.55 37.88 -16.05
N LEU A 553 1.26 37.55 -16.20
CA LEU A 553 0.39 38.17 -17.20
C LEU A 553 0.35 39.70 -17.11
N ALA A 554 0.11 40.25 -15.90
CA ALA A 554 0.08 41.69 -15.69
C ALA A 554 1.42 42.37 -16.06
N ALA A 555 2.55 41.70 -15.79
CA ALA A 555 3.87 42.21 -16.15
C ALA A 555 4.11 42.20 -17.68
N GLU A 556 3.58 41.21 -18.40
CA GLU A 556 3.66 41.15 -19.86
C GLU A 556 2.82 42.24 -20.52
N LEU A 557 1.58 42.44 -20.06
CA LEU A 557 0.71 43.51 -20.54
C LEU A 557 1.30 44.89 -20.24
N GLN A 558 1.83 45.10 -19.02
CA GLN A 558 2.50 46.34 -18.65
C GLN A 558 3.70 46.61 -19.56
N ARG A 559 4.47 45.58 -19.93
CA ARG A 559 5.58 45.72 -20.88
C ARG A 559 5.09 46.17 -22.26
N ALA A 560 4.05 45.54 -22.80
CA ALA A 560 3.47 45.92 -24.09
C ALA A 560 2.98 47.38 -24.09
N ILE A 561 2.32 47.82 -23.01
CA ILE A 561 1.85 49.19 -22.82
C ILE A 561 3.03 50.18 -22.79
N GLN A 562 4.10 49.87 -22.04
CA GLN A 562 5.27 50.74 -21.90
C GLN A 562 6.06 50.88 -23.21
N ILE A 563 6.26 49.78 -23.94
CA ILE A 563 6.99 49.79 -25.22
C ILE A 563 6.30 50.70 -26.24
N HIS A 564 4.97 50.67 -26.29
CA HIS A 564 4.18 51.44 -27.25
C HIS A 564 3.65 52.77 -26.70
N ASN A 565 4.01 53.14 -25.46
CA ASN A 565 3.60 54.36 -24.78
C ASN A 565 2.06 54.57 -24.79
N LEU A 566 1.33 53.50 -24.56
CA LEU A 566 -0.13 53.52 -24.48
C LEU A 566 -0.62 53.97 -23.10
N LYS A 567 -1.84 54.51 -23.06
CA LYS A 567 -2.58 54.63 -21.81
C LYS A 567 -3.12 53.25 -21.46
N PRO A 568 -2.96 52.75 -20.22
CA PRO A 568 -3.39 51.39 -19.86
C PRO A 568 -4.85 51.07 -20.21
N ARG A 569 -5.75 52.05 -20.07
CA ARG A 569 -7.19 51.91 -20.39
C ARG A 569 -7.51 51.71 -21.87
N GLN A 570 -6.55 51.93 -22.77
CA GLN A 570 -6.71 51.70 -24.22
C GLN A 570 -6.57 50.22 -24.60
N LEU A 571 -6.14 49.37 -23.66
CA LEU A 571 -6.08 47.92 -23.82
C LEU A 571 -7.13 47.29 -22.89
N GLU A 572 -7.87 46.33 -23.43
CA GLU A 572 -8.84 45.54 -22.69
C GLU A 572 -8.51 44.05 -22.84
N VAL A 573 -8.57 43.33 -21.74
CA VAL A 573 -8.35 41.87 -21.71
C VAL A 573 -9.70 41.18 -21.60
N GLU A 574 -9.97 40.28 -22.55
CA GLU A 574 -11.19 39.49 -22.56
C GLU A 574 -10.92 38.11 -21.94
N ILE A 575 -11.69 37.75 -20.92
CA ILE A 575 -11.61 36.46 -20.23
C ILE A 575 -12.95 35.75 -20.31
N THR A 576 -12.94 34.44 -20.51
CA THR A 576 -14.16 33.62 -20.54
C THR A 576 -14.64 33.27 -19.13
N GLU A 577 -15.93 33.00 -18.97
CA GLU A 577 -16.52 32.58 -17.67
C GLU A 577 -15.80 31.39 -16.99
N PRO A 578 -15.40 30.30 -17.70
CA PRO A 578 -14.66 29.19 -17.10
C PRO A 578 -13.33 29.60 -16.44
N SER A 579 -12.70 30.68 -16.88
CA SER A 579 -11.46 31.22 -16.30
C SER A 579 -11.65 31.69 -14.86
N LEU A 580 -12.88 31.96 -14.44
CA LEU A 580 -13.22 32.47 -13.10
C LEU A 580 -13.58 31.36 -12.10
N VAL A 581 -14.07 30.20 -12.58
CA VAL A 581 -14.71 29.18 -11.74
C VAL A 581 -13.70 28.33 -10.96
N HIS A 582 -12.55 28.00 -11.55
CA HIS A 582 -11.63 27.02 -10.96
C HIS A 582 -10.97 27.48 -9.64
N ASN A 583 -10.77 28.80 -9.43
CA ASN A 583 -10.18 29.33 -8.19
C ASN A 583 -10.51 30.82 -7.99
N LEU A 584 -11.67 31.13 -7.39
CA LEU A 584 -12.12 32.51 -7.18
C LEU A 584 -11.13 33.40 -6.40
N VAL A 585 -10.39 32.84 -5.45
CA VAL A 585 -9.39 33.61 -4.68
C VAL A 585 -8.22 34.03 -5.56
N HIS A 586 -7.75 33.12 -6.42
CA HIS A 586 -6.70 33.42 -7.38
C HIS A 586 -7.19 34.39 -8.46
N SER A 587 -8.35 34.12 -9.05
CA SER A 587 -8.93 34.96 -10.09
C SER A 587 -9.13 36.41 -9.61
N ARG A 588 -9.58 36.60 -8.36
CA ARG A 588 -9.71 37.94 -7.77
C ARG A 588 -8.36 38.67 -7.64
N LYS A 589 -7.31 37.97 -7.19
CA LYS A 589 -5.96 38.57 -7.11
C LYS A 589 -5.42 38.95 -8.48
N GLN A 590 -5.73 38.13 -9.50
CA GLN A 590 -5.31 38.40 -10.86
C GLN A 590 -6.07 39.58 -11.48
N LEU A 591 -7.38 39.68 -11.27
CA LEU A 591 -8.15 40.86 -11.69
C LEU A 591 -7.64 42.13 -11.02
N GLN A 592 -7.34 42.07 -9.71
CA GLN A 592 -6.74 43.19 -8.99
C GLN A 592 -5.40 43.61 -9.61
N SER A 593 -4.54 42.66 -9.99
CA SER A 593 -3.23 43.00 -10.60
C SER A 593 -3.36 43.64 -11.98
N LEU A 594 -4.38 43.25 -12.78
CA LEU A 594 -4.72 43.89 -14.05
C LEU A 594 -5.30 45.30 -13.85
N HIS A 595 -6.15 45.47 -12.85
CA HIS A 595 -6.69 46.79 -12.50
C HIS A 595 -5.62 47.73 -11.95
N ASP A 596 -4.67 47.24 -11.16
CA ASP A 596 -3.57 48.03 -10.58
C ASP A 596 -2.64 48.60 -11.67
N ILE A 597 -2.47 47.91 -12.81
CA ILE A 597 -1.76 48.44 -13.97
C ILE A 597 -2.65 49.34 -14.86
N GLY A 598 -3.97 49.37 -14.62
CA GLY A 598 -4.96 50.23 -15.29
C GLY A 598 -5.55 49.66 -16.59
N VAL A 599 -5.37 48.37 -16.86
CA VAL A 599 -5.94 47.66 -18.02
C VAL A 599 -7.40 47.34 -17.76
N ARG A 600 -8.25 47.47 -18.77
CA ARG A 600 -9.68 47.10 -18.67
C ARG A 600 -9.84 45.60 -18.70
N VAL A 601 -10.85 45.08 -18.01
CA VAL A 601 -11.21 43.65 -18.08
C VAL A 601 -12.64 43.47 -18.56
N SER A 602 -12.79 42.63 -19.58
CA SER A 602 -14.06 42.20 -20.15
C SER A 602 -14.33 40.74 -19.83
N LEU A 603 -15.57 40.42 -19.46
CA LEU A 603 -16.05 39.05 -19.37
C LEU A 603 -16.71 38.64 -20.70
N ASP A 604 -16.16 37.61 -21.33
CA ASP A 604 -16.54 37.09 -22.63
C ASP A 604 -17.40 35.82 -22.53
N ASP A 605 -18.11 35.50 -23.62
CA ASP A 605 -19.01 34.34 -23.76
C ASP A 605 -20.10 34.22 -22.66
N PHE A 606 -20.58 35.34 -22.11
CA PHE A 606 -21.57 35.30 -21.03
C PHE A 606 -22.93 34.79 -21.54
N GLY A 607 -23.45 33.73 -20.91
CA GLY A 607 -24.72 33.09 -21.28
C GLY A 607 -24.61 31.82 -22.13
N ALA A 608 -23.39 31.40 -22.51
CA ALA A 608 -23.17 30.16 -23.28
C ALA A 608 -23.32 28.86 -22.44
N GLY A 609 -23.36 28.94 -21.11
CA GLY A 609 -23.43 27.81 -20.17
C GLY A 609 -24.16 28.12 -18.86
N ASP A 610 -23.85 27.39 -17.77
CA ASP A 610 -24.42 27.62 -16.44
C ASP A 610 -23.88 28.93 -15.82
N SER A 611 -24.42 30.06 -16.27
CA SER A 611 -23.92 31.36 -15.84
C SER A 611 -24.26 31.66 -14.38
N SER A 612 -23.24 31.96 -13.58
CA SER A 612 -23.40 32.24 -12.15
C SER A 612 -23.32 33.74 -11.87
N LEU A 613 -24.50 34.35 -11.70
CA LEU A 613 -24.68 35.75 -11.30
C LEU A 613 -23.91 36.12 -10.02
N ALA A 614 -23.56 35.12 -9.20
CA ALA A 614 -22.74 35.32 -8.00
C ALA A 614 -21.33 35.83 -8.33
N HIS A 615 -20.80 35.54 -9.52
CA HIS A 615 -19.49 36.00 -9.97
C HIS A 615 -19.49 37.49 -10.29
N LEU A 616 -20.52 37.98 -11.01
CA LEU A 616 -20.65 39.39 -11.36
C LEU A 616 -20.70 40.32 -10.15
N ARG A 617 -21.21 39.84 -9.01
CA ARG A 617 -21.31 40.65 -7.79
C ARG A 617 -19.97 40.97 -7.13
N ASN A 618 -18.98 40.08 -7.25
CA ASN A 618 -17.76 40.15 -6.42
C ASN A 618 -16.48 40.39 -7.24
N LEU A 619 -16.61 40.66 -8.54
CA LEU A 619 -15.51 40.85 -9.47
C LEU A 619 -15.60 42.26 -10.05
N ASP A 620 -14.47 42.97 -10.04
CA ASP A 620 -14.36 44.32 -10.61
C ASP A 620 -14.13 44.17 -12.12
N LEU A 621 -15.22 44.16 -12.89
CA LEU A 621 -15.23 44.06 -14.35
C LEU A 621 -15.63 45.40 -14.97
N ASP A 622 -15.01 45.79 -16.08
CA ASP A 622 -15.36 47.00 -16.82
C ASP A 622 -16.45 46.73 -17.86
N THR A 623 -16.39 45.55 -18.49
CA THR A 623 -17.19 45.21 -19.66
C THR A 623 -17.73 43.76 -19.54
N LEU A 624 -18.92 43.52 -20.08
CA LEU A 624 -19.53 42.20 -20.23
C LEU A 624 -20.02 42.03 -21.66
N LYS A 625 -19.57 40.96 -22.32
CA LYS A 625 -19.98 40.59 -23.68
C LYS A 625 -21.01 39.47 -23.60
N ILE A 626 -22.17 39.69 -24.23
CA ILE A 626 -23.24 38.69 -24.34
C ILE A 626 -22.93 37.81 -25.55
N ASP A 627 -22.83 36.49 -25.32
CA ASP A 627 -22.42 35.51 -26.35
C ASP A 627 -23.31 35.54 -27.60
N ARG A 628 -22.67 35.33 -28.75
CA ARG A 628 -23.31 35.31 -30.07
C ARG A 628 -24.39 34.23 -30.22
N HIS A 629 -24.28 33.06 -29.56
CA HIS A 629 -25.29 32.01 -29.68
C HIS A 629 -26.58 32.42 -28.98
N PHE A 630 -26.44 33.14 -27.86
CA PHE A 630 -27.57 33.71 -27.15
C PHE A 630 -28.26 34.81 -27.99
N ILE A 631 -27.50 35.74 -28.58
CA ILE A 631 -28.06 36.78 -29.48
C ILE A 631 -28.66 36.19 -30.76
N GLY A 632 -28.05 35.14 -31.32
CA GLY A 632 -28.55 34.43 -32.50
C GLY A 632 -29.91 33.77 -32.24
N GLY A 633 -30.11 33.18 -31.05
CA GLY A 633 -31.34 32.47 -30.69
C GLY A 633 -32.45 33.34 -30.09
N MET A 634 -32.13 34.51 -29.53
CA MET A 634 -33.05 35.25 -28.64
C MET A 634 -34.41 35.59 -29.26
N MET A 635 -34.46 35.90 -30.55
CA MET A 635 -35.71 36.29 -31.22
C MET A 635 -36.73 35.14 -31.32
N SER A 636 -36.29 33.89 -31.16
CA SER A 636 -37.15 32.70 -31.25
C SER A 636 -37.79 32.32 -29.91
N SER A 637 -37.38 32.94 -28.80
CA SER A 637 -37.75 32.52 -27.45
C SER A 637 -38.04 33.73 -26.55
N PRO A 638 -39.30 33.90 -26.08
CA PRO A 638 -39.64 34.96 -25.13
C PRO A 638 -38.86 34.88 -23.81
N ARG A 639 -38.39 33.68 -23.44
CA ARG A 639 -37.55 33.49 -22.24
C ARG A 639 -36.16 34.08 -22.43
N ASP A 640 -35.57 33.87 -23.59
CA ASP A 640 -34.20 34.34 -23.87
C ASP A 640 -34.19 35.88 -23.95
N LEU A 641 -35.23 36.49 -24.53
CA LEU A 641 -35.42 37.96 -24.47
C LEU A 641 -35.53 38.49 -23.03
N ALA A 642 -36.27 37.79 -22.15
CA ALA A 642 -36.39 38.19 -20.76
C ALA A 642 -35.06 38.09 -19.99
N VAL A 643 -34.28 37.04 -20.27
CA VAL A 643 -32.93 36.85 -19.69
C VAL A 643 -31.98 37.93 -20.21
N ALA A 644 -31.94 38.16 -21.52
CA ALA A 644 -31.13 39.21 -22.15
C ALA A 644 -31.38 40.58 -21.54
N ARG A 645 -32.66 40.95 -21.41
CA ARG A 645 -33.05 42.22 -20.78
C ARG A 645 -32.61 42.31 -19.32
N SER A 646 -32.77 41.22 -18.56
CA SER A 646 -32.37 41.17 -17.16
C SER A 646 -30.85 41.33 -16.99
N ILE A 647 -30.05 40.76 -17.90
CA ILE A 647 -28.59 40.91 -17.92
C ILE A 647 -28.21 42.37 -18.21
N ILE A 648 -28.81 42.98 -19.24
CA ILE A 648 -28.56 44.37 -19.60
C ILE A 648 -28.90 45.32 -18.43
N ASP A 649 -30.07 45.16 -17.83
CA ASP A 649 -30.52 45.98 -16.71
C ASP A 649 -29.63 45.79 -15.47
N MET A 650 -29.17 44.57 -15.19
CA MET A 650 -28.25 44.28 -14.09
C MET A 650 -26.88 44.93 -14.29
N CYS A 651 -26.29 44.79 -15.47
CA CYS A 651 -24.99 45.39 -15.78
C CYS A 651 -25.06 46.92 -15.68
N ARG A 652 -26.17 47.52 -16.15
CA ARG A 652 -26.42 48.96 -15.98
C ARG A 652 -26.43 49.37 -14.50
N LEU A 653 -27.08 48.59 -13.63
CA LEU A 653 -27.09 48.86 -12.17
C LEU A 653 -25.72 48.69 -11.52
N LEU A 654 -24.87 47.80 -12.05
CA LEU A 654 -23.51 47.57 -11.59
C LEU A 654 -22.47 48.49 -12.24
N SER A 655 -22.88 49.38 -13.15
CA SER A 655 -21.99 50.24 -13.94
C SER A 655 -20.98 49.45 -14.80
N ILE A 656 -21.38 48.27 -15.28
CA ILE A 656 -20.62 47.42 -16.20
C ILE A 656 -21.11 47.71 -17.63
N GLU A 657 -20.19 47.99 -18.55
CA GLU A 657 -20.49 48.23 -19.96
C GLU A 657 -20.93 46.93 -20.66
N VAL A 658 -22.04 46.92 -21.40
CA VAL A 658 -22.54 45.72 -22.08
C VAL A 658 -22.30 45.80 -23.58
N ILE A 659 -21.69 44.75 -24.14
CA ILE A 659 -21.49 44.56 -25.57
C ILE A 659 -22.32 43.36 -26.01
N ALA A 660 -23.19 43.53 -26.99
CA ALA A 660 -23.89 42.41 -27.62
C ALA A 660 -23.12 41.90 -28.84
N GLU A 661 -22.76 40.62 -28.84
CA GLU A 661 -22.01 39.99 -29.93
C GLU A 661 -22.90 39.27 -30.93
N GLY A 662 -22.37 39.02 -32.13
CA GLY A 662 -23.08 38.25 -33.15
C GLY A 662 -24.36 38.92 -33.65
N VAL A 663 -24.43 40.26 -33.63
CA VAL A 663 -25.56 40.98 -34.21
C VAL A 663 -25.48 40.89 -35.74
N GLU A 664 -26.41 40.14 -36.34
CA GLU A 664 -26.43 39.88 -37.79
C GLU A 664 -27.64 40.51 -38.48
N THR A 665 -28.75 40.69 -37.76
CA THR A 665 -30.02 41.18 -38.32
C THR A 665 -30.44 42.52 -37.74
N LEU A 666 -31.22 43.27 -38.53
CA LEU A 666 -31.78 44.56 -38.09
C LEU A 666 -32.76 44.41 -36.91
N GLU A 667 -33.44 43.27 -36.85
CA GLU A 667 -34.40 42.96 -35.78
C GLU A 667 -33.70 42.79 -34.42
N GLN A 668 -32.59 42.03 -34.38
CA GLN A 668 -31.75 41.89 -33.19
C GLN A 668 -31.21 43.25 -32.75
N TYR A 669 -30.70 44.05 -33.69
CA TYR A 669 -30.21 45.41 -33.44
C TYR A 669 -31.28 46.29 -32.80
N GLN A 670 -32.48 46.35 -33.37
CA GLN A 670 -33.56 47.20 -32.88
C GLN A 670 -33.97 46.81 -31.46
N TRP A 671 -34.10 45.50 -31.19
CA TRP A 671 -34.43 45.00 -29.87
C TRP A 671 -33.37 45.37 -28.83
N LEU A 672 -32.08 45.24 -29.16
CA LEU A 672 -30.97 45.59 -28.26
C LEU A 672 -30.98 47.08 -27.91
N VAL A 673 -31.20 47.95 -28.90
CA VAL A 673 -31.31 49.40 -28.71
C VAL A 673 -32.51 49.74 -27.83
N ASP A 674 -33.68 49.17 -28.08
CA ASP A 674 -34.91 49.46 -27.33
C ASP A 674 -34.83 48.99 -25.87
N ASN A 675 -33.99 48.00 -25.56
CA ASN A 675 -33.71 47.53 -24.20
C ASN A 675 -32.46 48.19 -23.57
N GLY A 676 -31.85 49.15 -24.26
CA GLY A 676 -30.78 50.00 -23.76
C GLY A 676 -29.43 49.31 -23.67
N CYS A 677 -29.12 48.41 -24.60
CA CYS A 677 -27.76 47.97 -24.90
C CYS A 677 -27.07 49.03 -25.77
N GLU A 678 -25.95 49.57 -25.30
CA GLU A 678 -25.32 50.74 -25.93
C GLU A 678 -24.23 50.38 -26.94
N ILE A 679 -23.67 49.17 -26.90
CA ILE A 679 -22.57 48.75 -27.77
C ILE A 679 -22.89 47.42 -28.42
N ILE A 680 -22.62 47.33 -29.71
CA ILE A 680 -22.84 46.11 -30.49
C ILE A 680 -21.58 45.73 -31.28
N GLN A 681 -21.48 44.43 -31.55
CA GLN A 681 -20.50 43.81 -32.42
C GLN A 681 -21.17 42.72 -33.24
N GLY A 682 -20.87 42.64 -34.54
CA GLY A 682 -21.42 41.57 -35.39
C GLY A 682 -21.33 41.87 -36.88
N PHE A 683 -21.73 40.91 -37.70
CA PHE A 683 -21.64 40.99 -39.15
C PHE A 683 -22.61 42.00 -39.77
N LEU A 684 -23.62 42.48 -39.01
CA LEU A 684 -24.44 43.62 -39.42
C LEU A 684 -23.58 44.88 -39.62
N LEU A 685 -22.50 45.03 -38.85
CA LEU A 685 -21.57 46.16 -38.95
C LEU A 685 -20.47 45.91 -39.97
N ALA A 686 -19.66 44.88 -39.72
CA ALA A 686 -18.56 44.47 -40.58
C ALA A 686 -18.10 43.05 -40.19
N HIS A 687 -17.58 42.32 -41.17
CA HIS A 687 -16.71 41.18 -40.89
C HIS A 687 -15.37 41.65 -40.31
N PRO A 688 -14.59 40.77 -39.65
CA PRO A 688 -13.28 41.13 -39.13
C PRO A 688 -12.37 41.71 -40.22
N LEU A 689 -11.80 42.88 -39.93
CA LEU A 689 -11.09 43.73 -40.88
C LEU A 689 -9.58 43.60 -40.74
N THR A 690 -8.84 43.69 -41.84
CA THR A 690 -7.39 43.89 -41.76
C THR A 690 -7.05 45.25 -41.14
N PRO A 691 -5.83 45.46 -40.61
CA PRO A 691 -5.40 46.76 -40.08
C PRO A 691 -5.67 47.95 -41.01
N GLN A 692 -5.52 47.75 -42.32
CA GLN A 692 -5.69 48.78 -43.35
C GLN A 692 -7.16 49.07 -43.65
N GLU A 693 -8.02 48.06 -43.56
CA GLU A 693 -9.47 48.21 -43.74
C GLU A 693 -10.10 48.87 -42.51
N ALA A 694 -9.65 48.52 -41.30
CA ALA A 694 -10.07 49.16 -40.06
C ALA A 694 -9.85 50.68 -40.09
N LEU A 695 -8.72 51.15 -40.64
CA LEU A 695 -8.47 52.59 -40.84
C LEU A 695 -9.50 53.31 -41.73
N ARG A 696 -10.17 52.58 -42.62
CA ARG A 696 -11.20 53.12 -43.53
C ARG A 696 -12.61 53.02 -42.95
N PHE A 697 -12.75 52.45 -41.77
CA PHE A 697 -13.99 52.41 -41.02
C PHE A 697 -14.21 53.78 -40.35
N VAL A 698 -14.51 54.80 -41.17
CA VAL A 698 -14.57 56.21 -40.77
C VAL A 698 -15.84 56.54 -39.99
N GLU A 699 -15.71 57.37 -38.95
CA GLU A 699 -16.80 57.89 -38.11
C GLU A 699 -17.54 59.09 -38.75
N PRO A 700 -18.84 59.30 -38.44
CA PRO A 700 -19.75 58.37 -37.75
C PRO A 700 -20.29 57.31 -38.71
N VAL A 701 -20.41 56.07 -38.21
CA VAL A 701 -20.95 54.97 -39.00
C VAL A 701 -22.45 55.17 -39.16
N THR A 702 -22.94 55.16 -40.40
CA THR A 702 -24.38 55.29 -40.67
C THR A 702 -25.07 53.98 -40.31
N LEU A 703 -25.63 53.92 -39.10
CA LEU A 703 -26.42 52.77 -38.66
C LEU A 703 -27.73 52.70 -39.44
N PRO A 704 -28.24 51.48 -39.74
CA PRO A 704 -29.52 51.33 -40.41
C PRO A 704 -30.63 51.96 -39.55
N SER A 705 -31.27 52.99 -40.10
CA SER A 705 -32.33 53.74 -39.43
C SER A 705 -33.57 52.86 -39.27
N ARG A 706 -34.35 53.07 -38.19
CA ARG A 706 -35.66 52.44 -37.94
C ARG A 706 -36.40 52.17 -39.25
N HIS A 707 -36.68 50.89 -39.53
CA HIS A 707 -37.54 50.54 -40.65
C HIS A 707 -38.91 51.20 -40.42
N PRO A 708 -39.44 52.02 -41.34
CA PRO A 708 -40.72 52.75 -41.15
C PRO A 708 -41.97 51.84 -41.10
N LEU A 709 -41.80 50.52 -40.97
CA LEU A 709 -42.90 49.55 -40.83
C LEU A 709 -42.99 48.92 -39.43
N LEU A 710 -42.12 49.31 -38.48
CA LEU A 710 -42.19 48.85 -37.08
C LEU A 710 -42.75 49.92 -36.13
N SER A 711 -43.26 51.02 -36.66
CA SER A 711 -43.99 52.06 -35.91
C SER A 711 -45.47 52.04 -36.30
N GLU A 712 -46.17 50.96 -35.98
CA GLU A 712 -47.64 50.89 -35.79
C GLU A 712 -48.01 49.40 -35.56
N ASP A 713 -48.05 48.99 -34.29
CA ASP A 713 -49.23 48.40 -33.63
C ASP A 713 -48.91 47.98 -32.18
#